data_AF-A0A497ENF6-F1
#
_entry.id   AF-A0A497ENF6-F1
#
_cell.length_a   1.000
_cell.length_b   1.000
_cell.length_c   1.000
_cell.angle_alpha   90.00
_cell.angle_beta   90.00
_cell.angle_gamma   90.00
#
_symmetry.space_group_name_H-M   'P 1'
#
loop_
_entity.id
_entity.type
_entity.pdbx_description
1 polymer ?
#
loop_
_entity_poly.entity_id
_entity_poly.type
_entity_poly.pdbx_seq_one_letter_code
_entity_poly.pdbx_strand_id
1 'polypeptide(L)'
;MNMSLDRFITKEPEQKRKPEPMEPKPKPPEQPKVIIEKETEENEEPLEEEEVEIEGFEEPEEALLEETVFEAETPENTGPCFLLSVSYSGKKSCALVKLYDPEKGKIYFWYDNTGHKPYLLTDMPLQEVMKNPSVLKNPGFDPAHCQVVRKTDLLLDTEVELTKVTAKDPLSIGGRGKGLRDILPQTWESRIRYHDCYIYDRELYPGYLYRIRNGTLERVEYKIPDGEIEAFKKIFPPEDEVFKEALDRWLPLFSCPAPNYRRVAIDIEVSTPQLDRIPDAKAAEYPVISAAIVSSDGVKRVLLLRREEISLGEKPSELSDVELIFYEDEKKLIEDIFKVLSSYPIVLTFNGDNFDLRYLWHRALKLGFRKDQIPITLGREVALLSVGIHIDLYKLLHNKAIQVYAFGNKYREVTLDAVASALLGIKKVPLEKLVTELSYMDLAAYCFRDAELTYSLSSFNNDMVMNLITLLMRISRLSMEDVTRQGVSNWIKNLLYFEHRKRGYLIPRQEDILRIKGETFTRAVIKGKKYLGAIVIEPRPGVYFNVVVLDFASLYPSIIKQWNISYETVRCPHSECRSNVLPNTPHWVCKKRKGLMSLITGLLRDIRVYWFKPKSKDKSLPEGLRRWYDIVQHALKVILNASYGVFGAEVFPLYCPPAAESTTAIGRYVITNTISKAKEEGVDVIYGDTDSVFLHNPSQEQINRLLNWVEEQFSIDLEVDKVYSYVTFSKRKKNYLGV
;
A
#
# COMPACT_ATOMS: atom_id res chain seq x y z
N MET A 1 -57.66 -4.73 68.34
CA MET A 1 -57.50 -4.44 69.77
C MET A 1 -56.15 -3.76 69.92
N ASN A 2 -56.15 -2.46 70.22
CA ASN A 2 -54.96 -1.63 70.33
C ASN A 2 -54.01 -2.15 71.40
N MET A 3 -52.70 -2.00 71.19
CA MET A 3 -51.81 -1.24 72.08
C MET A 3 -50.39 -1.18 71.51
N SER A 4 -49.85 0.03 71.47
CA SER A 4 -48.49 0.37 71.07
C SER A 4 -47.61 0.71 72.28
N LEU A 5 -46.30 0.71 72.01
CA LEU A 5 -45.26 1.59 72.58
C LEU A 5 -44.93 1.42 74.07
N ASP A 6 -43.69 1.03 74.39
CA ASP A 6 -42.60 2.01 74.62
C ASP A 6 -41.24 1.38 75.02
N ARG A 7 -40.17 1.96 74.43
CA ARG A 7 -38.83 2.38 74.96
C ARG A 7 -38.02 1.46 75.92
N PHE A 8 -36.69 1.35 75.86
CA PHE A 8 -35.62 2.34 76.15
C PHE A 8 -34.22 1.71 75.85
N ILE A 9 -33.27 2.39 75.16
CA ILE A 9 -31.96 2.96 75.64
C ILE A 9 -30.96 1.89 76.21
N THR A 10 -29.67 1.68 75.85
CA THR A 10 -28.48 2.56 75.60
C THR A 10 -27.25 1.77 75.07
N LYS A 11 -26.37 2.49 74.36
CA LYS A 11 -24.88 2.48 74.18
C LYS A 11 -23.96 1.32 74.69
N GLU A 12 -23.04 0.96 73.77
CA GLU A 12 -21.74 0.22 73.79
C GLU A 12 -20.70 0.69 74.86
N PRO A 13 -19.47 0.10 75.08
CA PRO A 13 -18.66 -0.75 74.15
C PRO A 13 -17.67 -1.82 74.71
N GLU A 14 -17.06 -2.53 73.74
CA GLU A 14 -15.69 -3.11 73.66
C GLU A 14 -15.28 -4.52 74.18
N GLN A 15 -14.88 -5.32 73.18
CA GLN A 15 -13.75 -6.27 73.07
C GLN A 15 -13.66 -7.55 73.93
N LYS A 16 -13.78 -8.71 73.25
CA LYS A 16 -12.63 -9.62 72.93
C LYS A 16 -13.06 -10.81 72.04
N ARG A 17 -12.22 -11.12 71.06
CA ARG A 17 -12.17 -12.28 70.12
C ARG A 17 -12.33 -13.64 70.86
N LYS A 18 -12.86 -14.76 70.33
CA LYS A 18 -13.04 -15.38 68.98
C LYS A 18 -14.17 -16.46 69.10
N PRO A 19 -14.87 -16.85 68.01
CA PRO A 19 -14.72 -18.25 67.55
C PRO A 19 -14.82 -18.45 66.02
N GLU A 20 -14.16 -19.48 65.49
CA GLU A 20 -14.46 -20.14 64.20
C GLU A 20 -15.40 -21.33 64.45
N PRO A 21 -16.01 -21.97 63.42
CA PRO A 21 -16.85 -21.41 62.36
C PRO A 21 -18.21 -22.16 62.28
N MET A 22 -19.26 -21.52 61.77
CA MET A 22 -20.45 -22.23 61.25
C MET A 22 -20.66 -21.83 59.80
N GLU A 23 -20.83 -22.85 58.95
CA GLU A 23 -21.05 -22.77 57.51
C GLU A 23 -22.25 -21.87 57.14
N PRO A 24 -22.12 -21.01 56.11
CA PRO A 24 -23.26 -20.40 55.46
C PRO A 24 -23.69 -21.16 54.19
N LYS A 25 -25.02 -21.28 54.07
CA LYS A 25 -25.79 -21.83 52.93
C LYS A 25 -25.42 -21.25 51.56
N PRO A 26 -25.65 -22.00 50.47
CA PRO A 26 -25.16 -21.70 49.12
C PRO A 26 -25.75 -20.40 48.53
N LYS A 27 -24.88 -19.65 47.85
CA LYS A 27 -25.25 -18.52 46.98
C LYS A 27 -25.83 -19.01 45.65
N PRO A 28 -26.73 -18.23 45.02
CA PRO A 28 -27.21 -18.49 43.67
C PRO A 28 -26.07 -18.41 42.64
N PRO A 29 -26.16 -19.12 41.50
CA PRO A 29 -25.06 -19.28 40.55
C PRO A 29 -24.61 -17.93 39.96
N GLU A 30 -23.30 -17.68 40.02
CA GLU A 30 -22.65 -16.52 39.38
C GLU A 30 -22.69 -16.66 37.85
N GLN A 31 -22.97 -15.56 37.15
CA GLN A 31 -22.66 -15.41 35.73
C GLN A 31 -21.13 -15.57 35.53
N PRO A 32 -20.67 -16.19 34.44
CA PRO A 32 -19.25 -16.49 34.25
C PRO A 32 -18.42 -15.20 34.23
N LYS A 33 -17.51 -15.08 35.21
CA LYS A 33 -16.51 -14.02 35.28
C LYS A 33 -15.47 -14.25 34.17
N VAL A 34 -15.32 -13.25 33.29
CA VAL A 34 -14.14 -13.11 32.43
C VAL A 34 -12.99 -12.70 33.35
N ILE A 35 -12.05 -13.62 33.59
CA ILE A 35 -10.83 -13.36 34.34
C ILE A 35 -9.77 -12.93 33.31
N ILE A 36 -9.26 -11.71 33.45
CA ILE A 36 -8.11 -11.22 32.68
C ILE A 36 -6.91 -11.33 33.59
N GLU A 37 -6.11 -12.38 33.42
CA GLU A 37 -4.81 -12.51 34.08
C GLU A 37 -3.73 -11.76 33.31
N LYS A 38 -2.91 -11.02 34.06
CA LYS A 38 -1.65 -10.46 33.59
C LYS A 38 -0.59 -11.54 33.71
N GLU A 39 -0.03 -11.98 32.59
CA GLU A 39 1.26 -12.67 32.60
C GLU A 39 2.24 -11.99 31.65
N THR A 40 3.46 -11.89 32.17
CA THR A 40 4.70 -11.44 31.57
C THR A 40 5.18 -12.47 30.55
N GLU A 41 5.06 -12.15 29.27
CA GLU A 41 5.76 -12.89 28.21
C GLU A 41 7.14 -12.26 27.97
N GLU A 42 8.14 -13.14 27.88
CA GLU A 42 9.51 -12.84 27.48
C GLU A 42 9.52 -12.09 26.13
N ASN A 43 10.41 -11.11 26.04
CA ASN A 43 10.59 -10.16 24.95
C ASN A 43 10.50 -10.77 23.53
N GLU A 44 9.29 -10.90 23.00
CA GLU A 44 9.01 -10.48 21.62
C GLU A 44 8.54 -9.04 21.74
N GLU A 45 9.50 -8.11 21.67
CA GLU A 45 9.15 -6.72 21.40
C GLU A 45 8.19 -6.74 20.21
N PRO A 46 7.03 -6.05 20.28
CA PRO A 46 6.35 -5.73 19.05
C PRO A 46 7.45 -5.08 18.20
N LEU A 47 7.67 -5.62 16.99
CA LEU A 47 8.36 -4.84 15.99
C LEU A 47 7.55 -3.56 15.91
N GLU A 48 7.99 -2.54 16.65
CA GLU A 48 7.88 -1.17 16.23
C GLU A 48 8.28 -1.29 14.77
N GLU A 49 7.30 -1.14 13.90
CA GLU A 49 7.60 -0.57 12.62
C GLU A 49 8.36 0.70 13.00
N GLU A 50 9.70 0.63 12.99
CA GLU A 50 10.51 1.74 12.54
C GLU A 50 10.13 1.96 11.05
N GLU A 51 8.85 2.27 10.80
CA GLU A 51 8.51 3.32 9.88
C GLU A 51 9.13 4.56 10.51
N VAL A 52 10.41 4.74 10.17
CA VAL A 52 11.20 5.93 10.43
C VAL A 52 10.26 7.12 10.40
N GLU A 53 10.18 7.85 11.51
CA GLU A 53 9.51 9.14 11.59
C GLU A 53 9.84 9.94 10.31
N ILE A 54 8.88 10.06 9.41
CA ILE A 54 8.92 11.11 8.40
C ILE A 54 8.37 12.36 9.08
N GLU A 55 9.04 12.80 10.15
CA GLU A 55 8.89 14.14 10.68
C GLU A 55 10.05 15.00 10.18
N GLY A 56 9.71 15.93 9.28
CA GLY A 56 10.39 17.21 9.18
C GLY A 56 11.80 17.17 8.60
N PHE A 57 11.89 17.10 7.29
CA PHE A 57 12.50 18.07 6.37
C PHE A 57 12.76 17.34 5.05
N GLU A 58 11.72 17.35 4.20
CA GLU A 58 11.82 16.99 2.78
C GLU A 58 12.85 17.93 2.14
N GLU A 59 14.04 17.45 1.78
CA GLU A 59 14.71 18.01 0.61
C GLU A 59 13.89 17.55 -0.59
N PRO A 60 13.21 18.44 -1.34
CA PRO A 60 12.22 17.94 -2.28
C PRO A 60 12.91 17.26 -3.46
N GLU A 61 12.49 16.03 -3.76
CA GLU A 61 12.76 15.31 -5.01
C GLU A 61 12.51 16.17 -6.27
N GLU A 62 11.73 17.25 -6.11
CA GLU A 62 11.21 18.16 -7.12
C GLU A 62 12.26 19.08 -7.76
N ALA A 63 13.52 19.05 -7.30
CA ALA A 63 14.63 19.79 -7.90
C ALA A 63 15.55 18.96 -8.82
N LEU A 64 15.29 17.66 -9.01
CA LEU A 64 16.31 16.72 -9.46
C LEU A 64 16.25 16.26 -10.93
N LEU A 65 15.37 16.81 -11.76
CA LEU A 65 15.61 16.76 -13.21
C LEU A 65 16.69 17.81 -13.56
N GLU A 66 17.92 17.54 -13.11
CA GLU A 66 19.13 18.20 -13.61
C GLU A 66 19.22 18.01 -15.13
N GLU A 67 19.84 18.97 -15.82
CA GLU A 67 20.07 18.91 -17.26
C GLU A 67 20.75 17.60 -17.59
N THR A 68 20.07 16.70 -18.33
CA THR A 68 20.74 15.56 -18.95
C THR A 68 20.64 15.72 -20.45
N VAL A 69 21.63 15.19 -21.17
CA VAL A 69 21.61 15.15 -22.63
C VAL A 69 20.59 14.13 -23.17
N PHE A 70 19.96 13.35 -22.27
CA PHE A 70 18.98 12.34 -22.62
C PHE A 70 17.58 12.95 -22.57
N GLU A 71 16.99 13.21 -23.74
CA GLU A 71 15.61 13.66 -23.87
C GLU A 71 14.75 12.60 -24.56
N ALA A 72 13.55 12.38 -24.03
CA ALA A 72 12.54 11.60 -24.72
C ALA A 72 11.87 12.44 -25.82
N GLU A 73 11.30 11.77 -26.81
CA GLU A 73 10.51 12.45 -27.84
C GLU A 73 9.28 13.14 -27.24
N THR A 74 8.97 14.35 -27.75
CA THR A 74 7.81 15.18 -27.36
C THR A 74 6.87 15.41 -28.55
N PRO A 75 6.21 14.34 -29.05
CA PRO A 75 5.41 14.44 -30.28
C PRO A 75 4.14 15.27 -30.07
N GLU A 76 3.70 15.95 -31.12
CA GLU A 76 2.40 16.65 -31.12
C GLU A 76 1.21 15.67 -31.17
N ASN A 77 1.41 14.46 -31.67
CA ASN A 77 0.39 13.43 -31.81
C ASN A 77 0.95 12.03 -31.50
N THR A 78 0.18 11.21 -30.80
CA THR A 78 0.50 9.80 -30.53
C THR A 78 -0.70 8.89 -30.76
N GLY A 79 -0.44 7.58 -30.89
CA GLY A 79 -1.47 6.56 -30.63
C GLY A 79 -1.79 6.48 -29.13
N PRO A 80 -2.62 5.49 -28.71
CA PRO A 80 -2.83 5.20 -27.30
C PRO A 80 -1.54 4.77 -26.59
N CYS A 81 -1.22 5.44 -25.49
CA CYS A 81 -0.07 5.21 -24.63
C CYS A 81 -0.53 5.03 -23.18
N PHE A 82 0.28 4.38 -22.36
CA PHE A 82 0.02 4.20 -20.93
C PHE A 82 0.74 5.27 -20.12
N LEU A 83 0.02 5.98 -19.25
CA LEU A 83 0.64 6.95 -18.34
C LEU A 83 1.44 6.21 -17.27
N LEU A 84 2.76 6.35 -17.27
CA LEU A 84 3.62 5.65 -16.30
C LEU A 84 4.00 6.51 -15.10
N SER A 85 4.26 7.80 -15.33
CA SER A 85 4.74 8.69 -14.27
C SER A 85 4.34 10.14 -14.55
N VAL A 86 4.11 10.89 -13.48
CA VAL A 86 4.02 12.34 -13.45
C VAL A 86 5.10 12.86 -12.51
N SER A 87 5.86 13.85 -12.96
CA SER A 87 6.91 14.52 -12.20
C SER A 87 6.84 16.03 -12.42
N TYR A 88 7.73 16.80 -11.78
CA TYR A 88 7.87 18.25 -12.02
C TYR A 88 9.14 18.54 -12.81
N SER A 89 9.00 19.28 -13.92
CA SER A 89 10.16 19.80 -14.64
C SER A 89 10.47 21.22 -14.16
N GLY A 90 11.55 21.39 -13.40
CA GLY A 90 12.00 22.72 -12.95
C GLY A 90 12.30 23.67 -14.12
N LYS A 91 12.98 23.15 -15.16
CA LYS A 91 13.35 23.90 -16.38
C LYS A 91 12.15 24.46 -17.14
N LYS A 92 11.07 23.67 -17.26
CA LYS A 92 9.83 24.09 -17.93
C LYS A 92 8.80 24.69 -16.98
N SER A 93 9.04 24.57 -15.67
CA SER A 93 8.18 25.02 -14.58
C SER A 93 6.73 24.52 -14.70
N CYS A 94 6.59 23.23 -15.03
CA CYS A 94 5.31 22.55 -15.24
C CYS A 94 5.42 21.04 -14.92
N ALA A 95 4.28 20.36 -14.85
CA ALA A 95 4.27 18.91 -14.76
C ALA A 95 4.86 18.26 -16.04
N LEU A 96 5.54 17.14 -15.87
CA LEU A 96 6.05 16.27 -16.92
C LEU A 96 5.38 14.90 -16.80
N VAL A 97 4.71 14.46 -17.86
CA VAL A 97 4.06 13.15 -17.95
C VAL A 97 4.89 12.23 -18.85
N LYS A 98 5.22 11.04 -18.34
CA LYS A 98 5.89 9.95 -19.09
C LYS A 98 4.84 8.97 -19.62
N LEU A 99 4.73 8.86 -20.95
CA LEU A 99 3.75 8.02 -21.65
C LEU A 99 4.44 6.86 -22.36
N TYR A 100 4.08 5.62 -22.04
CA TYR A 100 4.61 4.43 -22.70
C TYR A 100 3.78 4.02 -23.91
N ASP A 101 4.41 3.97 -25.08
CA ASP A 101 3.85 3.49 -26.33
C ASP A 101 4.06 1.96 -26.42
N PRO A 102 3.01 1.14 -26.29
CA PRO A 102 3.14 -0.31 -26.29
C PRO A 102 3.48 -0.88 -27.68
N GLU A 103 3.15 -0.17 -28.77
CA GLU A 103 3.45 -0.62 -30.13
C GLU A 103 4.92 -0.41 -30.47
N LYS A 104 5.49 0.72 -30.01
CA LYS A 104 6.90 1.08 -30.28
C LYS A 104 7.87 0.72 -29.16
N GLY A 105 7.37 0.33 -27.98
CA GLY A 105 8.19 -0.06 -26.83
C GLY A 105 9.09 1.07 -26.31
N LYS A 106 8.59 2.32 -26.27
CA LYS A 106 9.34 3.50 -25.82
C LYS A 106 8.49 4.50 -25.03
N ILE A 107 9.13 5.45 -24.37
CA ILE A 107 8.47 6.52 -23.61
C ILE A 107 8.48 7.82 -24.41
N TYR A 108 7.34 8.51 -24.43
CA TYR A 108 7.20 9.91 -24.83
C TYR A 108 7.06 10.81 -23.61
N PHE A 109 7.52 12.04 -23.75
CA PHE A 109 7.29 13.09 -22.77
C PHE A 109 6.17 14.02 -23.24
N TRP A 110 5.33 14.40 -22.29
CA TRP A 110 4.38 15.48 -22.47
C TRP A 110 4.52 16.47 -21.32
N TYR A 111 4.77 17.73 -21.65
CA TYR A 111 4.88 18.81 -20.68
C TYR A 111 3.51 19.49 -20.55
N ASP A 112 3.08 19.75 -19.32
CA ASP A 112 1.81 20.41 -19.09
C ASP A 112 1.75 21.79 -19.75
N ASN A 113 0.67 21.99 -20.50
CA ASN A 113 0.33 23.24 -21.17
C ASN A 113 -1.00 23.84 -20.64
N THR A 114 -1.54 23.34 -19.53
CA THR A 114 -2.76 23.90 -18.92
C THR A 114 -2.50 25.04 -17.95
N GLY A 115 -1.24 25.24 -17.55
CA GLY A 115 -0.86 26.29 -16.61
C GLY A 115 -1.14 25.92 -15.16
N HIS A 116 -1.22 24.62 -14.83
CA HIS A 116 -1.41 24.18 -13.45
C HIS A 116 -0.22 24.62 -12.58
N LYS A 117 -0.51 25.16 -11.39
CA LYS A 117 0.49 25.70 -10.46
C LYS A 117 0.43 25.03 -9.10
N PRO A 118 1.59 24.85 -8.43
CA PRO A 118 1.66 24.46 -7.02
C PRO A 118 0.84 25.41 -6.14
N TYR A 119 0.18 24.88 -5.12
CA TYR A 119 -0.61 25.70 -4.20
C TYR A 119 -0.78 25.04 -2.83
N LEU A 120 -1.25 25.83 -1.87
CA LEU A 120 -1.83 25.36 -0.60
C LEU A 120 -3.15 26.09 -0.34
N LEU A 121 -3.91 25.65 0.67
CA LEU A 121 -5.11 26.33 1.14
C LEU A 121 -4.89 26.96 2.52
N THR A 122 -5.52 28.10 2.79
CA THR A 122 -5.53 28.76 4.11
C THR A 122 -6.88 29.40 4.38
N ASP A 123 -7.24 29.55 5.65
CA ASP A 123 -8.43 30.27 6.11
C ASP A 123 -8.18 31.78 6.24
N MET A 124 -6.92 32.23 6.09
CA MET A 124 -6.61 33.65 5.98
C MET A 124 -7.31 34.26 4.75
N PRO A 125 -8.09 35.35 4.88
CA PRO A 125 -8.77 35.98 3.76
C PRO A 125 -7.80 36.44 2.66
N LEU A 126 -8.20 36.33 1.39
CA LEU A 126 -7.36 36.67 0.24
C LEU A 126 -6.75 38.09 0.34
N GLN A 127 -7.53 39.07 0.82
CA GLN A 127 -7.05 40.45 1.00
C GLN A 127 -5.94 40.58 2.04
N GLU A 128 -5.94 39.72 3.07
CA GLU A 128 -4.89 39.68 4.09
C GLU A 128 -3.65 38.96 3.57
N VAL A 129 -3.82 37.85 2.85
CA VAL A 129 -2.71 37.15 2.17
C VAL A 129 -1.99 38.13 1.23
N MET A 130 -2.73 38.91 0.44
CA MET A 130 -2.18 39.89 -0.51
C MET A 130 -1.47 41.08 0.14
N LYS A 131 -1.70 41.33 1.44
CA LYS A 131 -1.05 42.41 2.19
C LYS A 131 0.02 41.90 3.15
N ASN A 132 0.13 40.59 3.34
CA ASN A 132 1.06 39.99 4.30
C ASN A 132 2.51 40.19 3.83
N PRO A 133 3.33 40.99 4.55
CA PRO A 133 4.69 41.31 4.11
C PRO A 133 5.60 40.10 4.00
N SER A 134 5.38 39.06 4.82
CA SER A 134 6.18 37.84 4.79
C SER A 134 5.86 36.98 3.56
N VAL A 135 4.59 36.90 3.18
CA VAL A 135 4.15 36.22 1.95
C VAL A 135 4.68 36.95 0.71
N LEU A 136 4.53 38.28 0.65
CA LEU A 136 5.00 39.11 -0.47
C LEU A 136 6.52 39.07 -0.67
N LYS A 137 7.29 38.84 0.40
CA LYS A 137 8.75 38.68 0.34
C LYS A 137 9.18 37.32 -0.19
N ASN A 138 8.29 36.33 -0.27
CA ASN A 138 8.63 35.02 -0.82
C ASN A 138 8.76 35.12 -2.35
N PRO A 139 9.94 34.81 -2.94
CA PRO A 139 10.19 35.01 -4.38
C PRO A 139 9.34 34.09 -5.28
N GLY A 140 8.94 32.94 -4.74
CA GLY A 140 8.09 31.97 -5.43
C GLY A 140 6.61 32.20 -5.24
N PHE A 141 6.18 33.20 -4.47
CA PHE A 141 4.76 33.55 -4.38
C PHE A 141 4.21 34.02 -5.74
N ASP A 142 3.03 33.53 -6.11
CA ASP A 142 2.33 33.88 -7.34
C ASP A 142 0.96 34.51 -7.03
N PRO A 143 0.90 35.84 -6.83
CA PRO A 143 -0.34 36.51 -6.47
C PRO A 143 -1.38 36.50 -7.60
N ALA A 144 -0.96 36.38 -8.87
CA ALA A 144 -1.87 36.47 -10.01
C ALA A 144 -2.86 35.30 -10.08
N HIS A 145 -2.51 34.15 -9.48
CA HIS A 145 -3.30 32.92 -9.51
C HIS A 145 -3.94 32.57 -8.17
N CYS A 146 -3.77 33.42 -7.14
CA CYS A 146 -4.44 33.23 -5.87
C CYS A 146 -5.93 33.54 -6.00
N GLN A 147 -6.77 32.71 -5.40
CA GLN A 147 -8.22 32.85 -5.51
C GLN A 147 -8.93 32.31 -4.28
N VAL A 148 -10.16 32.76 -4.08
CA VAL A 148 -11.06 32.15 -3.10
C VAL A 148 -11.65 30.88 -3.69
N VAL A 149 -11.66 29.80 -2.91
CA VAL A 149 -12.24 28.51 -3.28
C VAL A 149 -13.23 28.05 -2.21
N ARG A 150 -14.26 27.32 -2.63
CA ARG A 150 -15.21 26.67 -1.73
C ARG A 150 -14.92 25.17 -1.65
N LYS A 151 -15.02 24.64 -0.44
CA LYS A 151 -14.80 23.23 -0.14
C LYS A 151 -15.83 22.75 0.87
N THR A 152 -16.19 21.47 0.80
CA THR A 152 -16.93 20.83 1.89
C THR A 152 -15.93 20.36 2.96
N ASP A 153 -16.04 20.89 4.18
CA ASP A 153 -15.36 20.34 5.35
C ASP A 153 -16.16 19.13 5.86
N LEU A 154 -15.60 17.95 5.64
CA LEU A 154 -16.25 16.72 6.05
C LEU A 154 -16.30 16.55 7.57
N LEU A 155 -15.38 17.11 8.36
CA LEU A 155 -15.40 16.92 9.81
C LEU A 155 -16.57 17.66 10.47
N LEU A 156 -16.89 18.85 9.96
CA LEU A 156 -17.98 19.71 10.43
C LEU A 156 -19.28 19.53 9.63
N ASP A 157 -19.19 18.91 8.45
CA ASP A 157 -20.30 18.75 7.49
C ASP A 157 -20.87 20.11 7.04
N THR A 158 -19.97 21.03 6.70
CA THR A 158 -20.29 22.40 6.28
C THR A 158 -19.45 22.82 5.09
N GLU A 159 -19.99 23.72 4.26
CA GLU A 159 -19.18 24.42 3.26
C GLU A 159 -18.29 25.47 3.94
N VAL A 160 -17.03 25.51 3.54
CA VAL A 160 -16.03 26.47 3.99
C VAL A 160 -15.45 27.22 2.80
N GLU A 161 -15.16 28.49 3.02
CA GLU A 161 -14.49 29.36 2.05
C GLU A 161 -13.03 29.52 2.47
N LEU A 162 -12.11 29.20 1.56
CA LEU A 162 -10.66 29.20 1.80
C LEU A 162 -9.95 30.00 0.72
N THR A 163 -8.77 30.53 1.04
CA THR A 163 -7.87 31.12 0.06
C THR A 163 -6.93 30.05 -0.49
N LYS A 164 -6.97 29.84 -1.81
CA LYS A 164 -5.95 29.09 -2.55
C LYS A 164 -4.75 30.01 -2.81
N VAL A 165 -3.63 29.70 -2.16
CA VAL A 165 -2.37 30.46 -2.28
C VAL A 165 -1.45 29.73 -3.24
N THR A 166 -1.12 30.36 -4.36
CA THR A 166 -0.36 29.76 -5.45
C THR A 166 1.12 30.15 -5.40
N ALA A 167 1.98 29.23 -5.83
CA ALA A 167 3.41 29.45 -6.00
C ALA A 167 3.87 29.15 -7.43
N LYS A 168 5.04 29.67 -7.79
CA LYS A 168 5.71 29.48 -9.09
C LYS A 168 6.34 28.09 -9.21
N ASP A 169 6.75 27.52 -8.09
CA ASP A 169 7.41 26.22 -8.00
C ASP A 169 7.02 25.50 -6.69
N PRO A 170 7.14 24.16 -6.65
CA PRO A 170 6.77 23.36 -5.48
C PRO A 170 7.55 23.69 -4.21
N LEU A 171 8.87 23.97 -4.32
CA LEU A 171 9.74 24.30 -3.17
C LEU A 171 9.26 25.54 -2.39
N SER A 172 8.56 26.43 -3.09
CA SER A 172 8.02 27.66 -2.51
C SER A 172 6.75 27.43 -1.69
N ILE A 173 6.05 26.32 -1.89
CA ILE A 173 4.96 25.87 -1.00
C ILE A 173 5.52 25.43 0.35
N GLY A 174 6.55 24.58 0.35
CA GLY A 174 7.20 24.05 1.55
C GLY A 174 8.53 23.33 1.25
N GLY A 175 9.33 23.05 2.29
CA GLY A 175 10.53 22.20 2.18
C GLY A 175 11.81 22.75 2.83
N ARG A 176 11.91 24.06 3.10
CA ARG A 176 13.13 24.68 3.68
C ARG A 176 12.88 25.60 4.89
N GLY A 177 11.74 25.44 5.57
CA GLY A 177 11.38 26.24 6.75
C GLY A 177 11.09 27.73 6.46
N LYS A 178 11.01 28.09 5.17
CA LYS A 178 10.71 29.44 4.66
C LYS A 178 9.63 29.41 3.58
N GLY A 179 8.96 28.27 3.38
CA GLY A 179 7.91 28.12 2.38
C GLY A 179 6.65 28.88 2.81
N LEU A 180 5.71 29.05 1.89
CA LEU A 180 4.42 29.67 2.18
C LEU A 180 3.67 28.95 3.31
N ARG A 181 3.82 27.62 3.42
CA ARG A 181 3.30 26.80 4.51
C ARG A 181 3.79 27.22 5.89
N ASP A 182 5.05 27.65 5.99
CA ASP A 182 5.69 28.01 7.26
C ASP A 182 5.40 29.48 7.64
N ILE A 183 5.04 30.30 6.65
CA ILE A 183 4.70 31.72 6.82
C ILE A 183 3.25 31.91 7.24
N LEU A 184 2.34 31.12 6.66
CA LEU A 184 0.91 31.23 6.92
C LEU A 184 0.56 30.47 8.21
N PRO A 185 -0.34 31.01 9.06
CA PRO A 185 -0.60 30.47 10.39
C PRO A 185 -1.26 29.09 10.36
N GLN A 186 -2.20 28.89 9.44
CA GLN A 186 -2.93 27.65 9.28
C GLN A 186 -3.09 27.33 7.80
N THR A 187 -2.65 26.14 7.41
CA THR A 187 -2.69 25.70 6.01
C THR A 187 -3.17 24.27 5.88
N TRP A 188 -3.92 24.00 4.83
CA TRP A 188 -4.37 22.67 4.42
C TRP A 188 -3.76 22.32 3.06
N GLU A 189 -3.69 21.02 2.79
CA GLU A 189 -3.21 20.48 1.51
C GLU A 189 -1.77 20.91 1.15
N SER A 190 -1.00 21.45 2.12
CA SER A 190 0.35 21.99 1.94
C SER A 190 1.48 20.96 2.09
N ARG A 191 1.13 19.69 2.31
CA ARG A 191 2.05 18.53 2.44
C ARG A 191 1.77 17.47 1.36
N ILE A 192 1.17 17.87 0.25
CA ILE A 192 0.92 17.02 -0.91
C ILE A 192 1.98 17.37 -1.95
N ARG A 193 2.71 16.36 -2.44
CA ARG A 193 3.73 16.54 -3.49
C ARG A 193 3.08 17.12 -4.75
N TYR A 194 3.80 17.94 -5.50
CA TYR A 194 3.21 18.67 -6.62
C TYR A 194 2.61 17.75 -7.69
N HIS A 195 3.33 16.69 -8.07
CA HIS A 195 2.88 15.76 -9.09
C HIS A 195 1.61 14.99 -8.66
N ASP A 196 1.46 14.69 -7.36
CA ASP A 196 0.24 14.12 -6.81
C ASP A 196 -0.92 15.14 -6.88
N CYS A 197 -0.69 16.39 -6.46
CA CYS A 197 -1.66 17.49 -6.62
C CYS A 197 -2.12 17.64 -8.08
N TYR A 198 -1.19 17.58 -9.02
CA TYR A 198 -1.47 17.64 -10.45
C TYR A 198 -2.33 16.45 -10.92
N ILE A 199 -1.98 15.22 -10.51
CA ILE A 199 -2.78 14.01 -10.79
C ILE A 199 -4.22 14.17 -10.28
N TYR A 200 -4.39 14.68 -9.07
CA TYR A 200 -5.71 14.83 -8.46
C TYR A 200 -6.57 15.85 -9.21
N ASP A 201 -6.03 17.04 -9.45
CA ASP A 201 -6.76 18.15 -10.05
C ASP A 201 -7.08 17.92 -11.54
N ARG A 202 -6.22 17.16 -12.24
CA ARG A 202 -6.42 16.78 -13.63
C ARG A 202 -7.14 15.45 -13.79
N GLU A 203 -7.53 14.82 -12.68
CA GLU A 203 -8.16 13.49 -12.64
C GLU A 203 -7.42 12.45 -13.49
N LEU A 204 -6.08 12.41 -13.36
CA LEU A 204 -5.26 11.45 -14.09
C LEU A 204 -5.27 10.08 -13.40
N TYR A 205 -5.11 9.05 -14.23
CA TYR A 205 -5.12 7.65 -13.82
C TYR A 205 -3.82 6.98 -14.30
N PRO A 206 -2.74 7.01 -13.50
CA PRO A 206 -1.53 6.25 -13.79
C PRO A 206 -1.83 4.76 -14.06
N GLY A 207 -1.12 4.20 -15.02
CA GLY A 207 -1.31 2.84 -15.54
C GLY A 207 -2.47 2.73 -16.54
N TYR A 208 -3.15 3.82 -16.91
CA TYR A 208 -4.27 3.84 -17.86
C TYR A 208 -3.92 4.53 -19.19
N LEU A 209 -4.85 4.44 -20.15
CA LEU A 209 -4.65 4.88 -21.54
C LEU A 209 -4.88 6.38 -21.73
N TYR A 210 -3.92 7.02 -22.41
CA TYR A 210 -3.94 8.41 -22.85
C TYR A 210 -3.37 8.52 -24.26
N ARG A 211 -3.57 9.66 -24.90
CA ARG A 211 -2.89 10.02 -26.15
C ARG A 211 -2.60 11.51 -26.17
N ILE A 212 -1.60 11.91 -26.95
CA ILE A 212 -1.38 13.30 -27.31
C ILE A 212 -2.10 13.56 -28.62
N ARG A 213 -2.93 14.60 -28.69
CA ARG A 213 -3.58 15.05 -29.91
C ARG A 213 -3.44 16.55 -30.03
N ASN A 214 -2.78 17.02 -31.09
CA ASN A 214 -2.46 18.44 -31.30
C ASN A 214 -1.80 19.09 -30.07
N GLY A 215 -0.89 18.37 -29.41
CA GLY A 215 -0.20 18.82 -28.20
C GLY A 215 -1.02 18.75 -26.90
N THR A 216 -2.27 18.30 -26.93
CA THR A 216 -3.12 18.12 -25.74
C THR A 216 -3.14 16.67 -25.28
N LEU A 217 -3.01 16.44 -23.97
CA LEU A 217 -3.16 15.12 -23.37
C LEU A 217 -4.64 14.77 -23.19
N GLU A 218 -5.09 13.71 -23.84
CA GLU A 218 -6.47 13.20 -23.78
C GLU A 218 -6.51 11.79 -23.19
N ARG A 219 -7.47 11.51 -22.29
CA ARG A 219 -7.73 10.13 -21.83
C ARG A 219 -8.37 9.33 -22.96
N VAL A 220 -7.93 8.09 -23.16
CA VAL A 220 -8.53 7.16 -24.11
C VAL A 220 -9.38 6.17 -23.33
N GLU A 221 -10.66 6.04 -23.70
CA GLU A 221 -11.56 5.11 -23.05
C GLU A 221 -11.33 3.68 -23.54
N TYR A 222 -11.23 2.74 -22.59
CA TYR A 222 -11.19 1.33 -22.90
C TYR A 222 -12.61 0.79 -23.15
N LYS A 223 -12.84 0.25 -24.35
CA LYS A 223 -14.13 -0.36 -24.70
C LYS A 223 -14.26 -1.72 -24.03
N ILE A 224 -15.11 -1.79 -23.02
CA ILE A 224 -15.50 -3.05 -22.37
C ILE A 224 -16.45 -3.82 -23.32
N PRO A 225 -16.31 -5.15 -23.47
CA PRO A 225 -17.25 -5.95 -24.26
C PRO A 225 -18.70 -5.82 -23.75
N ASP A 226 -19.67 -5.69 -24.67
CA ASP A 226 -21.08 -5.47 -24.31
C ASP A 226 -21.65 -6.57 -23.41
N GLY A 227 -21.31 -7.84 -23.69
CA GLY A 227 -21.73 -8.98 -22.86
C GLY A 227 -21.14 -8.95 -21.44
N GLU A 228 -20.00 -8.30 -21.24
CA GLU A 228 -19.40 -8.09 -19.92
C GLU A 228 -20.20 -7.04 -19.14
N ILE A 229 -20.56 -5.93 -19.78
CA ILE A 229 -21.41 -4.87 -19.21
C ILE A 229 -22.78 -5.43 -18.82
N GLU A 230 -23.41 -6.23 -19.68
CA GLU A 230 -24.70 -6.85 -19.41
C GLU A 230 -24.65 -7.83 -18.23
N ALA A 231 -23.60 -8.65 -18.15
CA ALA A 231 -23.41 -9.55 -17.02
C ALA A 231 -23.14 -8.77 -15.71
N PHE A 232 -22.40 -7.67 -15.78
CA PHE A 232 -22.16 -6.80 -14.63
C PHE A 232 -23.46 -6.14 -14.13
N LYS A 233 -24.31 -5.63 -15.05
CA LYS A 233 -25.65 -5.08 -14.77
C LYS A 233 -26.63 -6.06 -14.13
N LYS A 234 -26.47 -7.37 -14.36
CA LYS A 234 -27.31 -8.40 -13.75
C LYS A 234 -26.97 -8.65 -12.27
N ILE A 235 -25.71 -8.46 -11.91
CA ILE A 235 -25.22 -8.64 -10.53
C ILE A 235 -25.46 -7.37 -9.72
N PHE A 236 -25.34 -6.22 -10.36
CA PHE A 236 -25.47 -4.92 -9.74
C PHE A 236 -26.54 -4.08 -10.48
N PRO A 237 -27.73 -3.89 -9.89
CA PRO A 237 -28.84 -3.22 -10.56
C PRO A 237 -28.56 -1.75 -10.94
N PRO A 238 -29.12 -1.25 -12.06
CA PRO A 238 -28.87 0.11 -12.56
C PRO A 238 -29.29 1.25 -11.62
N GLU A 239 -30.19 0.99 -10.68
CA GLU A 239 -30.72 1.99 -9.75
C GLU A 239 -29.74 2.32 -8.60
N ASP A 240 -28.72 1.48 -8.37
CA ASP A 240 -27.73 1.67 -7.33
C ASP A 240 -26.66 2.69 -7.76
N GLU A 241 -26.46 3.75 -6.97
CA GLU A 241 -25.43 4.76 -7.24
C GLU A 241 -24.01 4.18 -7.18
N VAL A 242 -23.77 3.21 -6.27
CA VAL A 242 -22.50 2.50 -6.15
C VAL A 242 -22.23 1.71 -7.43
N PHE A 243 -23.27 1.13 -8.02
CA PHE A 243 -23.16 0.42 -9.29
C PHE A 243 -22.77 1.35 -10.45
N LYS A 244 -23.43 2.50 -10.59
CA LYS A 244 -23.07 3.47 -11.64
C LYS A 244 -21.62 3.91 -11.51
N GLU A 245 -21.18 4.19 -10.27
CA GLU A 245 -19.78 4.53 -10.01
C GLU A 245 -18.83 3.38 -10.38
N ALA A 246 -19.20 2.13 -10.08
CA ALA A 246 -18.43 0.95 -10.46
C ALA A 246 -18.28 0.85 -11.98
N LEU A 247 -19.39 0.94 -12.71
CA LEU A 247 -19.46 0.75 -14.15
C LEU A 247 -18.70 1.83 -14.91
N ASP A 248 -18.88 3.09 -14.54
CA ASP A 248 -18.36 4.22 -15.32
C ASP A 248 -16.87 4.50 -15.02
N ARG A 249 -16.43 4.24 -13.78
CA ARG A 249 -15.09 4.65 -13.33
C ARG A 249 -14.14 3.49 -13.08
N TRP A 250 -14.58 2.44 -12.39
CA TRP A 250 -13.68 1.43 -11.86
C TRP A 250 -13.56 0.22 -12.78
N LEU A 251 -14.67 -0.23 -13.35
CA LEU A 251 -14.69 -1.37 -14.25
C LEU A 251 -13.77 -1.15 -15.47
N PRO A 252 -13.74 0.02 -16.14
CA PRO A 252 -12.81 0.24 -17.25
C PRO A 252 -11.33 0.16 -16.83
N LEU A 253 -10.99 0.62 -15.62
CA LEU A 253 -9.63 0.56 -15.08
C LEU A 253 -9.19 -0.89 -14.81
N PHE A 254 -10.12 -1.74 -14.39
CA PHE A 254 -9.84 -3.14 -14.07
C PHE A 254 -9.98 -4.07 -15.28
N SER A 255 -10.86 -3.77 -16.24
CA SER A 255 -11.04 -4.59 -17.44
C SER A 255 -10.01 -4.29 -18.54
N CYS A 256 -9.39 -3.10 -18.54
CA CYS A 256 -8.27 -2.80 -19.43
C CYS A 256 -7.04 -3.64 -19.03
N PRO A 257 -6.48 -4.52 -19.85
CA PRO A 257 -5.24 -5.23 -19.51
C PRO A 257 -4.06 -4.26 -19.36
N ALA A 258 -3.01 -4.69 -18.67
CA ALA A 258 -1.72 -4.00 -18.74
C ALA A 258 -1.05 -4.31 -20.10
N PRO A 259 -0.26 -3.37 -20.65
CA PRO A 259 0.52 -3.64 -21.85
C PRO A 259 1.70 -4.56 -21.52
N ASN A 260 2.28 -5.17 -22.56
CA ASN A 260 3.61 -5.74 -22.42
C ASN A 260 4.63 -4.60 -22.34
N TYR A 261 5.38 -4.55 -21.24
CA TYR A 261 6.40 -3.54 -21.00
C TYR A 261 7.76 -4.02 -21.49
N ARG A 262 8.31 -3.35 -22.51
CA ARG A 262 9.71 -3.52 -22.89
C ARG A 262 10.60 -3.07 -21.73
N ARG A 263 11.47 -3.94 -21.25
CA ARG A 263 12.25 -3.69 -20.03
C ARG A 263 13.56 -4.46 -20.01
N VAL A 264 14.47 -4.01 -19.16
CA VAL A 264 15.78 -4.61 -18.95
C VAL A 264 16.08 -4.72 -17.46
N ALA A 265 16.60 -5.86 -17.02
CA ALA A 265 17.22 -6.01 -15.72
C ALA A 265 18.73 -5.80 -15.83
N ILE A 266 19.28 -5.06 -14.88
CA ILE A 266 20.71 -4.84 -14.76
C ILE A 266 21.17 -5.19 -13.34
N ASP A 267 22.38 -5.72 -13.26
CA ASP A 267 23.10 -6.03 -12.03
C ASP A 267 24.58 -5.72 -12.25
N ILE A 268 25.27 -5.19 -11.22
CA ILE A 268 26.69 -4.85 -11.30
C ILE A 268 27.51 -5.57 -10.25
N GLU A 269 28.76 -5.90 -10.61
CA GLU A 269 29.77 -6.30 -9.64
C GLU A 269 30.86 -5.25 -9.53
N VAL A 270 31.26 -5.02 -8.29
CA VAL A 270 32.29 -4.06 -7.92
C VAL A 270 33.46 -4.83 -7.32
N SER A 271 34.68 -4.41 -7.66
CA SER A 271 35.88 -4.94 -7.02
C SER A 271 35.80 -4.73 -5.51
N THR A 272 35.83 -5.80 -4.71
CA THR A 272 35.86 -5.70 -3.24
C THR A 272 37.18 -6.23 -2.69
N PRO A 273 37.82 -5.53 -1.72
CA PRO A 273 39.03 -6.02 -1.07
C PRO A 273 38.75 -7.10 0.00
N GLN A 274 37.49 -7.33 0.39
CA GLN A 274 37.10 -8.25 1.48
C GLN A 274 35.76 -8.95 1.18
N LEU A 275 35.67 -10.24 1.52
CA LEU A 275 34.58 -11.13 1.08
C LEU A 275 33.22 -10.72 1.66
N ASP A 276 33.23 -10.28 2.92
CA ASP A 276 32.01 -10.00 3.68
C ASP A 276 31.69 -8.50 3.77
N ARG A 277 32.42 -7.65 3.02
CA ARG A 277 32.23 -6.20 3.06
C ARG A 277 31.63 -5.70 1.75
N ILE A 278 30.38 -5.28 1.83
CA ILE A 278 29.71 -4.56 0.74
C ILE A 278 30.39 -3.18 0.59
N PRO A 279 30.87 -2.81 -0.61
CA PRO A 279 31.39 -1.48 -0.87
C PRO A 279 30.38 -0.37 -0.57
N ASP A 280 30.83 0.78 -0.07
CA ASP A 280 29.93 1.93 0.10
C ASP A 280 29.59 2.54 -1.27
N ALA A 281 28.31 2.50 -1.65
CA ALA A 281 27.82 3.02 -2.93
C ALA A 281 27.91 4.55 -3.05
N LYS A 282 27.93 5.29 -1.95
CA LYS A 282 28.16 6.74 -1.97
C LYS A 282 29.63 7.07 -2.16
N ALA A 283 30.50 6.30 -1.51
CA ALA A 283 31.93 6.45 -1.67
C ALA A 283 32.40 5.99 -3.05
N ALA A 284 31.86 4.89 -3.59
CA ALA A 284 32.19 4.35 -4.92
C ALA A 284 33.71 4.27 -5.21
N GLU A 285 34.48 3.78 -4.23
CA GLU A 285 35.95 3.79 -4.26
C GLU A 285 36.54 2.83 -5.29
N TYR A 286 35.89 1.70 -5.52
CA TYR A 286 36.44 0.60 -6.30
C TYR A 286 35.85 0.55 -7.72
N PRO A 287 36.57 -0.06 -8.69
CA PRO A 287 36.06 -0.20 -10.04
C PRO A 287 34.84 -1.10 -10.14
N VAL A 288 33.92 -0.75 -11.05
CA VAL A 288 32.91 -1.68 -11.57
C VAL A 288 33.63 -2.68 -12.48
N ILE A 289 33.58 -3.95 -12.12
CA ILE A 289 34.31 -5.04 -12.78
C ILE A 289 33.45 -5.85 -13.74
N SER A 290 32.13 -5.89 -13.50
CA SER A 290 31.18 -6.46 -14.44
C SER A 290 29.81 -5.82 -14.34
N ALA A 291 29.03 -5.94 -15.41
CA ALA A 291 27.61 -5.65 -15.39
C ALA A 291 26.85 -6.62 -16.31
N ALA A 292 25.77 -7.21 -15.81
CA ALA A 292 24.92 -8.12 -16.56
C ALA A 292 23.64 -7.43 -17.02
N ILE A 293 23.19 -7.77 -18.22
CA ILE A 293 22.06 -7.16 -18.91
C ILE A 293 21.16 -8.27 -19.43
N VAL A 294 19.92 -8.33 -18.93
CA VAL A 294 18.90 -9.29 -19.37
C VAL A 294 17.61 -8.56 -19.69
N SER A 295 17.05 -8.77 -20.88
CA SER A 295 15.96 -7.93 -21.39
C SER A 295 14.76 -8.72 -21.89
N SER A 296 13.62 -8.05 -22.00
CA SER A 296 12.39 -8.61 -22.53
C SER A 296 12.40 -8.89 -24.03
N ASP A 297 13.31 -8.27 -24.78
CA ASP A 297 13.51 -8.51 -26.22
C ASP A 297 14.59 -9.57 -26.50
N GLY A 298 15.06 -10.28 -25.47
CA GLY A 298 15.93 -11.45 -25.58
C GLY A 298 17.43 -11.15 -25.56
N VAL A 299 17.84 -9.89 -25.37
CA VAL A 299 19.25 -9.53 -25.16
C VAL A 299 19.73 -10.08 -23.82
N LYS A 300 20.82 -10.85 -23.87
CA LYS A 300 21.59 -11.39 -22.74
C LYS A 300 23.06 -11.06 -22.92
N ARG A 301 23.58 -10.12 -22.13
CA ARG A 301 24.97 -9.64 -22.25
C ARG A 301 25.62 -9.51 -20.88
N VAL A 302 26.93 -9.73 -20.82
CA VAL A 302 27.76 -9.38 -19.67
C VAL A 302 28.92 -8.52 -20.14
N LEU A 303 29.03 -7.34 -19.56
CA LEU A 303 30.14 -6.41 -19.76
C LEU A 303 31.21 -6.72 -18.71
N LEU A 304 32.46 -6.89 -19.11
CA LEU A 304 33.57 -7.27 -18.23
C LEU A 304 34.71 -6.28 -18.36
N LEU A 305 35.23 -5.78 -17.25
CA LEU A 305 36.46 -4.98 -17.21
C LEU A 305 37.67 -5.93 -17.21
N ARG A 306 38.64 -5.69 -18.12
CA ARG A 306 39.92 -6.40 -18.09
C ARG A 306 40.72 -6.02 -16.85
N ARG A 307 41.24 -7.05 -16.19
CA ARG A 307 42.08 -7.00 -14.99
C ARG A 307 43.31 -7.89 -15.22
N GLU A 308 44.44 -7.46 -14.68
CA GLU A 308 45.70 -8.21 -14.77
C GLU A 308 45.59 -9.53 -13.97
N GLU A 309 46.31 -10.56 -14.45
CA GLU A 309 46.49 -11.84 -13.73
C GLU A 309 45.24 -12.69 -13.48
N ILE A 310 44.11 -12.40 -14.11
CA ILE A 310 42.88 -13.23 -14.05
C ILE A 310 42.77 -14.16 -15.26
N SER A 311 42.51 -15.45 -15.01
CA SER A 311 42.31 -16.45 -16.07
C SER A 311 40.92 -16.34 -16.70
N LEU A 312 40.80 -16.78 -17.96
CA LEU A 312 39.49 -16.83 -18.63
C LEU A 312 38.53 -17.80 -17.91
N GLY A 313 39.03 -18.97 -17.50
CA GLY A 313 38.20 -20.05 -16.95
C GLY A 313 37.53 -20.89 -18.04
N GLU A 314 36.83 -21.94 -17.62
CA GLU A 314 35.98 -22.75 -18.50
C GLU A 314 34.60 -22.10 -18.62
N LYS A 315 34.00 -22.12 -19.83
CA LYS A 315 32.69 -21.49 -20.06
C LYS A 315 31.56 -22.37 -19.50
N PRO A 316 30.79 -21.91 -18.50
CA PRO A 316 29.63 -22.63 -18.01
C PRO A 316 28.54 -22.74 -19.07
N SER A 317 27.74 -23.79 -19.00
CA SER A 317 26.61 -24.05 -19.91
C SER A 317 25.59 -22.91 -19.91
N GLU A 318 25.45 -22.23 -18.78
CA GLU A 318 24.58 -21.10 -18.49
C GLU A 318 24.90 -19.87 -19.33
N LEU A 319 26.14 -19.74 -19.81
CA LEU A 319 26.58 -18.64 -20.67
C LEU A 319 26.49 -18.98 -22.16
N SER A 320 25.91 -20.13 -22.54
CA SER A 320 25.90 -20.61 -23.92
C SER A 320 25.25 -19.61 -24.90
N ASP A 321 24.18 -18.93 -24.47
CA ASP A 321 23.44 -17.92 -25.22
C ASP A 321 23.69 -16.47 -24.72
N VAL A 322 24.77 -16.26 -23.96
CA VAL A 322 25.14 -14.95 -23.39
C VAL A 322 26.34 -14.38 -24.14
N GLU A 323 26.20 -13.14 -24.62
CA GLU A 323 27.31 -12.40 -25.25
C GLU A 323 28.18 -11.72 -24.18
N LEU A 324 29.50 -11.98 -24.25
CA LEU A 324 30.48 -11.42 -23.32
C LEU A 324 31.27 -10.30 -24.02
N ILE A 325 31.27 -9.10 -23.45
CA ILE A 325 31.93 -7.92 -24.01
C ILE A 325 33.01 -7.46 -23.04
N PHE A 326 34.27 -7.43 -23.49
CA PHE A 326 35.41 -7.02 -22.69
C PHE A 326 35.78 -5.55 -22.95
N TYR A 327 36.00 -4.81 -21.86
CA TYR A 327 36.44 -3.42 -21.86
C TYR A 327 37.82 -3.30 -21.22
N GLU A 328 38.70 -2.52 -21.84
CA GLU A 328 40.00 -2.16 -21.24
C GLU A 328 39.89 -0.93 -20.31
N ASP A 329 38.79 -0.18 -20.42
CA ASP A 329 38.57 1.09 -19.73
C ASP A 329 37.20 1.07 -19.05
N GLU A 330 37.19 1.23 -17.73
CA GLU A 330 35.98 1.28 -16.90
C GLU A 330 35.03 2.39 -17.36
N LYS A 331 35.57 3.52 -17.83
CA LYS A 331 34.76 4.64 -18.31
C LYS A 331 33.89 4.22 -19.49
N LYS A 332 34.45 3.46 -20.44
CA LYS A 332 33.71 2.94 -21.60
C LYS A 332 32.68 1.89 -21.22
N LEU A 333 32.99 1.05 -20.23
CA LEU A 333 32.04 0.09 -19.67
C LEU A 333 30.81 0.83 -19.11
N ILE A 334 31.02 1.86 -18.28
CA ILE A 334 29.95 2.66 -17.70
C ILE A 334 29.18 3.46 -18.75
N GLU A 335 29.84 3.99 -19.79
CA GLU A 335 29.17 4.61 -20.93
C GLU A 335 28.20 3.65 -21.63
N ASP A 336 28.57 2.37 -21.78
CA ASP A 336 27.70 1.38 -22.40
C ASP A 336 26.52 0.98 -21.50
N ILE A 337 26.75 0.91 -20.17
CA ILE A 337 25.67 0.78 -19.19
C ILE A 337 24.68 1.95 -19.33
N PHE A 338 25.15 3.19 -19.42
CA PHE A 338 24.29 4.37 -19.55
C PHE A 338 23.48 4.39 -20.85
N LYS A 339 24.04 3.87 -21.96
CA LYS A 339 23.28 3.68 -23.20
C LYS A 339 22.15 2.67 -22.98
N VAL A 340 22.40 1.57 -22.28
CA VAL A 340 21.37 0.58 -21.95
C VAL A 340 20.27 1.23 -21.10
N LEU A 341 20.61 1.90 -19.99
CA LEU A 341 19.66 2.58 -19.11
C LEU A 341 18.77 3.60 -19.85
N SER A 342 19.30 4.24 -20.89
CA SER A 342 18.58 5.25 -21.67
C SER A 342 17.76 4.67 -22.83
N SER A 343 18.09 3.47 -23.29
CA SER A 343 17.47 2.80 -24.44
C SER A 343 16.21 1.98 -24.10
N TYR A 344 16.04 1.62 -22.83
CA TYR A 344 14.89 0.86 -22.35
C TYR A 344 13.95 1.78 -21.57
N PRO A 345 12.62 1.66 -21.77
CA PRO A 345 11.68 2.52 -21.07
C PRO A 345 11.54 2.13 -19.59
N ILE A 346 11.79 0.87 -19.23
CA ILE A 346 11.80 0.38 -17.85
C ILE A 346 13.13 -0.35 -17.58
N VAL A 347 13.79 0.02 -16.48
CA VAL A 347 14.96 -0.67 -15.94
C VAL A 347 14.58 -1.29 -14.60
N LEU A 348 14.96 -2.55 -14.44
CA LEU A 348 14.76 -3.35 -13.23
C LEU A 348 16.10 -3.54 -12.54
N THR A 349 16.09 -3.43 -11.22
CA THR A 349 17.21 -3.85 -10.37
C THR A 349 16.66 -4.61 -9.17
N PHE A 350 17.54 -5.21 -8.39
CA PHE A 350 17.21 -5.71 -7.05
C PHE A 350 18.13 -5.03 -6.05
N ASN A 351 17.62 -4.04 -5.31
CA ASN A 351 18.36 -3.16 -4.39
C ASN A 351 19.18 -2.05 -5.10
N GLY A 352 18.84 -1.70 -6.34
CA GLY A 352 19.56 -0.68 -7.12
C GLY A 352 19.37 0.76 -6.64
N ASP A 353 18.32 1.06 -5.85
CA ASP A 353 18.17 2.39 -5.22
C ASP A 353 19.28 2.65 -4.18
N ASN A 354 19.70 1.60 -3.49
CA ASN A 354 20.70 1.66 -2.43
C ASN A 354 22.11 1.37 -2.95
N PHE A 355 22.23 0.52 -3.97
CA PHE A 355 23.52 0.06 -4.48
C PHE A 355 23.73 0.37 -5.96
N ASP A 356 23.27 -0.44 -6.91
CA ASP A 356 23.69 -0.43 -8.32
C ASP A 356 23.69 0.96 -8.97
N LEU A 357 22.52 1.61 -9.05
CA LEU A 357 22.41 2.89 -9.74
C LEU A 357 23.09 4.02 -8.96
N ARG A 358 23.07 3.95 -7.62
CA ARG A 358 23.76 4.90 -6.75
C ARG A 358 25.28 4.80 -6.93
N TYR A 359 25.81 3.58 -6.96
CA TYR A 359 27.21 3.29 -7.19
C TYR A 359 27.64 3.81 -8.55
N LEU A 360 26.90 3.48 -9.61
CA LEU A 360 27.19 3.94 -10.97
C LEU A 360 27.21 5.47 -11.08
N TRP A 361 26.26 6.16 -10.43
CA TRP A 361 26.23 7.62 -10.44
C TRP A 361 27.47 8.23 -9.77
N HIS A 362 27.82 7.78 -8.56
CA HIS A 362 28.99 8.29 -7.85
C HIS A 362 30.31 7.90 -8.53
N ARG A 363 30.39 6.67 -9.06
CA ARG A 363 31.57 6.18 -9.79
C ARG A 363 31.80 6.95 -11.07
N ALA A 364 30.74 7.24 -11.83
CA ALA A 364 30.84 8.06 -13.03
C ALA A 364 31.38 9.46 -12.73
N LEU A 365 30.91 10.13 -11.66
CA LEU A 365 31.49 11.41 -11.27
C LEU A 365 32.99 11.33 -10.96
N LYS A 366 33.44 10.26 -10.28
CA LYS A 366 34.86 10.03 -10.00
C LYS A 366 35.70 9.78 -11.26
N LEU A 367 35.12 9.18 -12.30
CA LEU A 367 35.74 8.95 -13.62
C LEU A 367 35.65 10.19 -14.55
N GLY A 368 35.17 11.32 -14.03
CA GLY A 368 35.12 12.59 -14.73
C GLY A 368 33.96 12.72 -15.72
N PHE A 369 32.85 12.01 -15.50
CA PHE A 369 31.60 12.31 -16.20
C PHE A 369 31.00 13.61 -15.66
N ARG A 370 30.42 14.41 -16.54
CA ARG A 370 29.56 15.51 -16.11
C ARG A 370 28.18 14.96 -15.73
N LYS A 371 27.48 15.65 -14.83
CA LYS A 371 26.14 15.28 -14.38
C LYS A 371 25.15 15.11 -15.54
N ASP A 372 25.27 15.93 -16.58
CA ASP A 372 24.41 15.86 -17.78
C ASP A 372 24.62 14.62 -18.64
N GLN A 373 25.73 13.91 -18.45
CA GLN A 373 26.06 12.67 -19.16
C GLN A 373 25.61 11.42 -18.40
N ILE A 374 25.02 11.56 -17.21
CA ILE A 374 24.58 10.45 -16.37
C ILE A 374 23.05 10.36 -16.44
N PRO A 375 22.47 9.26 -16.95
CA PRO A 375 21.01 9.11 -17.09
C PRO A 375 20.28 8.75 -15.78
N ILE A 376 20.99 8.84 -14.65
CA ILE A 376 20.53 8.49 -13.31
C ILE A 376 20.34 9.77 -12.51
N THR A 377 19.18 9.88 -11.89
CA THR A 377 18.83 10.99 -10.99
C THR A 377 18.72 10.44 -9.58
N LEU A 378 19.62 10.85 -8.68
CA LEU A 378 19.58 10.40 -7.29
C LEU A 378 18.71 11.28 -6.41
N GLY A 379 17.76 10.67 -5.71
CA GLY A 379 17.16 11.21 -4.50
C GLY A 379 17.89 10.71 -3.25
N ARG A 380 17.35 11.06 -2.07
CA ARG A 380 17.92 10.69 -0.77
C ARG A 380 18.07 9.17 -0.61
N GLU A 381 17.01 8.43 -0.93
CA GLU A 381 16.92 6.97 -0.80
C GLU A 381 16.42 6.28 -2.07
N VAL A 382 16.37 7.01 -3.18
CA VAL A 382 15.87 6.53 -4.46
C VAL A 382 16.85 6.84 -5.58
N ALA A 383 16.86 6.00 -6.60
CA ALA A 383 17.51 6.28 -7.88
C ALA A 383 16.45 6.25 -8.98
N LEU A 384 16.33 7.33 -9.74
CA LEU A 384 15.40 7.49 -10.85
C LEU A 384 16.16 7.57 -12.17
N LEU A 385 15.43 7.52 -13.29
CA LEU A 385 16.00 7.69 -14.63
C LEU A 385 15.47 8.94 -15.30
N SER A 386 16.36 9.61 -16.03
CA SER A 386 16.04 10.86 -16.73
C SER A 386 14.96 10.65 -17.79
N VAL A 387 15.05 9.56 -18.57
CA VAL A 387 14.12 9.21 -19.65
C VAL A 387 13.18 8.07 -19.25
N GLY A 388 13.75 6.98 -18.76
CA GLY A 388 13.03 5.76 -18.40
C GLY A 388 12.34 5.81 -17.03
N ILE A 389 11.90 4.63 -16.60
CA ILE A 389 11.36 4.34 -15.27
C ILE A 389 12.28 3.31 -14.61
N HIS A 390 12.72 3.57 -13.39
CA HIS A 390 13.44 2.57 -12.59
C HIS A 390 12.51 1.91 -11.58
N ILE A 391 12.46 0.57 -11.62
CA ILE A 391 11.77 -0.25 -10.64
C ILE A 391 12.81 -1.05 -9.86
N ASP A 392 12.92 -0.73 -8.58
CA ASP A 392 13.67 -1.56 -7.63
C ASP A 392 12.75 -2.67 -7.11
N LEU A 393 12.97 -3.91 -7.58
CA LEU A 393 12.14 -5.05 -7.19
C LEU A 393 12.31 -5.42 -5.72
N TYR A 394 13.45 -5.08 -5.10
CA TYR A 394 13.65 -5.31 -3.68
C TYR A 394 12.63 -4.53 -2.85
N LYS A 395 12.43 -3.23 -3.13
CA LYS A 395 11.48 -2.39 -2.39
C LYS A 395 10.04 -2.90 -2.50
N LEU A 396 9.63 -3.32 -3.70
CA LEU A 396 8.30 -3.87 -3.94
C LEU A 396 8.09 -5.21 -3.22
N LEU A 397 9.04 -6.14 -3.35
CA LEU A 397 8.92 -7.50 -2.80
C LEU A 397 9.14 -7.53 -1.28
N HIS A 398 9.81 -6.52 -0.73
CA HIS A 398 9.92 -6.29 0.71
C HIS A 398 8.60 -5.83 1.34
N ASN A 399 7.67 -5.27 0.56
CA ASN A 399 6.38 -4.80 1.06
C ASN A 399 5.58 -5.99 1.65
N LYS A 400 5.30 -5.93 2.95
CA LYS A 400 4.60 -6.99 3.68
C LYS A 400 3.20 -7.28 3.13
N ALA A 401 2.47 -6.27 2.68
CA ALA A 401 1.14 -6.48 2.10
C ALA A 401 1.23 -7.26 0.77
N ILE A 402 2.27 -7.04 -0.03
CA ILE A 402 2.55 -7.81 -1.25
C ILE A 402 2.95 -9.24 -0.90
N GLN A 403 3.92 -9.41 0.02
CA GLN A 403 4.37 -10.71 0.50
C GLN A 403 3.19 -11.57 1.01
N VAL A 404 2.33 -11.01 1.85
CA VAL A 404 1.21 -11.72 2.48
C VAL A 404 0.05 -11.93 1.50
N TYR A 405 -0.46 -10.86 0.87
CA TYR A 405 -1.75 -10.93 0.17
C TYR A 405 -1.64 -11.24 -1.32
N ALA A 406 -0.54 -10.85 -1.98
CA ALA A 406 -0.32 -11.17 -3.39
C ALA A 406 0.42 -12.51 -3.55
N PHE A 407 1.38 -12.80 -2.67
CA PHE A 407 2.20 -14.03 -2.75
C PHE A 407 1.93 -15.07 -1.67
N GLY A 408 1.00 -14.84 -0.74
CA GLY A 408 0.57 -15.85 0.24
C GLY A 408 1.68 -16.29 1.20
N ASN A 409 2.62 -15.39 1.55
CA ASN A 409 3.77 -15.68 2.40
C ASN A 409 4.69 -16.81 1.88
N LYS A 410 4.79 -16.99 0.56
CA LYS A 410 5.69 -17.99 -0.06
C LYS A 410 7.17 -17.80 0.29
N TYR A 411 7.60 -16.56 0.53
CA TYR A 411 8.92 -16.22 1.00
C TYR A 411 8.81 -15.49 2.35
N ARG A 412 9.84 -15.61 3.20
CA ARG A 412 9.95 -14.88 4.49
C ARG A 412 11.08 -13.87 4.44
N GLU A 413 12.26 -14.34 4.05
CA GLU A 413 13.42 -13.52 3.73
C GLU A 413 13.23 -12.83 2.38
N VAL A 414 13.82 -11.63 2.24
CA VAL A 414 13.64 -10.71 1.11
C VAL A 414 14.92 -10.52 0.30
N THR A 415 15.87 -11.44 0.43
CA THR A 415 17.06 -11.49 -0.44
C THR A 415 16.67 -11.98 -1.82
N LEU A 416 17.45 -11.62 -2.85
CA LEU A 416 17.20 -12.09 -4.22
C LEU A 416 17.13 -13.63 -4.27
N ASP A 417 18.05 -14.32 -3.58
CA ASP A 417 18.08 -15.79 -3.53
C ASP A 417 16.83 -16.38 -2.90
N ALA A 418 16.43 -15.89 -1.72
CA ALA A 418 15.25 -16.42 -1.02
C ALA A 418 13.97 -16.22 -1.83
N VAL A 419 13.81 -15.04 -2.44
CA VAL A 419 12.61 -14.71 -3.22
C VAL A 419 12.59 -15.48 -4.53
N ALA A 420 13.72 -15.55 -5.26
CA ALA A 420 13.84 -16.33 -6.48
C ALA A 420 13.62 -17.83 -6.22
N SER A 421 14.20 -18.38 -5.16
CA SER A 421 14.01 -19.80 -4.81
C SER A 421 12.55 -20.10 -4.48
N ALA A 422 11.85 -19.19 -3.80
CA ALA A 422 10.46 -19.39 -3.40
C ALA A 422 9.46 -19.20 -4.56
N LEU A 423 9.71 -18.24 -5.46
CA LEU A 423 8.76 -17.88 -6.52
C LEU A 423 9.08 -18.54 -7.86
N LEU A 424 10.36 -18.75 -8.18
CA LEU A 424 10.83 -19.29 -9.46
C LEU A 424 11.34 -20.74 -9.32
N GLY A 425 11.77 -21.15 -8.12
CA GLY A 425 12.43 -22.44 -7.90
C GLY A 425 13.89 -22.46 -8.37
N ILE A 426 14.49 -21.30 -8.60
CA ILE A 426 15.87 -21.12 -9.07
C ILE A 426 16.67 -20.39 -7.97
N LYS A 427 17.93 -20.78 -7.75
CA LYS A 427 18.83 -20.20 -6.74
C LYS A 427 19.96 -19.40 -7.39
N LYS A 428 20.57 -18.50 -6.61
CA LYS A 428 21.82 -17.81 -6.97
C LYS A 428 22.98 -18.80 -7.07
N VAL A 429 24.02 -18.40 -7.80
CA VAL A 429 25.30 -19.12 -7.81
C VAL A 429 26.02 -18.83 -6.48
N PRO A 430 26.45 -19.85 -5.71
CA PRO A 430 27.18 -19.62 -4.46
C PRO A 430 28.56 -19.03 -4.73
N LEU A 431 28.97 -18.05 -3.92
CA LEU A 431 30.32 -17.49 -3.92
C LEU A 431 31.18 -18.22 -2.89
N GLU A 432 32.22 -18.90 -3.33
CA GLU A 432 33.24 -19.52 -2.46
C GLU A 432 34.49 -18.64 -2.28
N LYS A 433 34.66 -17.62 -3.12
CA LYS A 433 35.83 -16.73 -3.20
C LYS A 433 35.40 -15.28 -3.48
N LEU A 434 36.36 -14.36 -3.37
CA LEU A 434 36.12 -12.96 -3.73
C LEU A 434 35.74 -12.85 -5.21
N VAL A 435 34.79 -11.96 -5.55
CA VAL A 435 34.45 -11.63 -6.94
C VAL A 435 35.67 -11.12 -7.74
N THR A 436 36.70 -10.63 -7.06
CA THR A 436 37.98 -10.22 -7.65
C THR A 436 38.87 -11.40 -8.04
N GLU A 437 38.72 -12.55 -7.38
CA GLU A 437 39.52 -13.76 -7.59
C GLU A 437 38.87 -14.75 -8.59
N LEU A 438 37.61 -14.51 -8.95
CA LEU A 438 36.90 -15.33 -9.93
C LEU A 438 37.53 -15.23 -11.32
N SER A 439 37.51 -16.34 -12.04
CA SER A 439 37.79 -16.32 -13.48
C SER A 439 36.76 -15.45 -14.20
N TYR A 440 37.09 -14.98 -15.41
CA TYR A 440 36.13 -14.16 -16.17
C TYR A 440 34.82 -14.89 -16.45
N MET A 441 34.88 -16.21 -16.69
CA MET A 441 33.69 -17.01 -16.94
C MET A 441 32.83 -17.21 -15.67
N ASP A 442 33.47 -17.42 -14.51
CA ASP A 442 32.73 -17.55 -13.24
C ASP A 442 32.10 -16.21 -12.82
N LEU A 443 32.85 -15.10 -12.93
CA LEU A 443 32.33 -13.76 -12.67
C LEU A 443 31.15 -13.45 -13.60
N ALA A 444 31.28 -13.78 -14.88
CA ALA A 444 30.21 -13.56 -15.84
C ALA A 444 28.96 -14.39 -15.53
N ALA A 445 29.12 -15.66 -15.15
CA ALA A 445 28.01 -16.52 -14.79
C ALA A 445 27.31 -16.06 -13.49
N TYR A 446 28.09 -15.60 -12.50
CA TYR A 446 27.57 -15.04 -11.26
C TYR A 446 26.73 -13.79 -11.51
N CYS A 447 27.31 -12.76 -12.13
CA CYS A 447 26.63 -11.51 -12.42
C CYS A 447 25.43 -11.71 -13.37
N PHE A 448 25.58 -12.58 -14.39
CA PHE A 448 24.48 -12.94 -15.29
C PHE A 448 23.30 -13.56 -14.54
N ARG A 449 23.57 -14.48 -13.60
CA ARG A 449 22.50 -15.13 -12.83
C ARG A 449 21.67 -14.10 -12.07
N ASP A 450 22.31 -13.09 -11.48
CA ASP A 450 21.61 -12.10 -10.67
C ASP A 450 20.70 -11.19 -11.51
N ALA A 451 21.18 -10.73 -12.66
CA ALA A 451 20.35 -10.03 -13.63
C ALA A 451 19.23 -10.93 -14.21
N GLU A 452 19.52 -12.21 -14.48
CA GLU A 452 18.53 -13.17 -14.98
C GLU A 452 17.41 -13.43 -13.97
N LEU A 453 17.75 -13.63 -12.69
CA LEU A 453 16.77 -13.80 -11.62
C LEU A 453 15.92 -12.54 -11.45
N THR A 454 16.55 -11.36 -11.47
CA THR A 454 15.86 -10.06 -11.40
C THR A 454 14.87 -9.89 -12.55
N TYR A 455 15.28 -10.18 -13.79
CA TYR A 455 14.37 -10.16 -14.95
C TYR A 455 13.24 -11.19 -14.79
N SER A 456 13.58 -12.42 -14.41
CA SER A 456 12.64 -13.54 -14.29
C SER A 456 11.57 -13.30 -13.23
N LEU A 457 11.93 -12.63 -12.12
CA LEU A 457 10.98 -12.17 -11.10
C LEU A 457 9.96 -11.16 -11.66
N SER A 458 10.29 -10.43 -12.73
CA SER A 458 9.32 -9.56 -13.40
C SER A 458 8.44 -10.27 -14.43
N SER A 459 8.92 -11.37 -15.03
CA SER A 459 8.29 -12.03 -16.18
C SER A 459 7.54 -13.33 -15.85
N PHE A 460 7.76 -13.92 -14.68
CA PHE A 460 7.11 -15.18 -14.31
C PHE A 460 5.59 -15.05 -14.25
N ASN A 461 4.91 -16.19 -14.45
CA ASN A 461 3.44 -16.28 -14.47
C ASN A 461 2.78 -15.22 -15.39
N ASN A 462 3.37 -15.01 -16.57
CA ASN A 462 2.91 -14.02 -17.58
C ASN A 462 2.91 -12.59 -17.03
N ASP A 463 4.10 -12.12 -16.64
CA ASP A 463 4.32 -10.75 -16.17
C ASP A 463 3.47 -10.37 -14.94
N MET A 464 3.21 -11.34 -14.04
CA MET A 464 2.31 -11.15 -12.89
C MET A 464 2.69 -9.92 -12.05
N VAL A 465 3.98 -9.70 -11.83
CA VAL A 465 4.50 -8.55 -11.07
C VAL A 465 4.21 -7.23 -11.79
N MET A 466 4.48 -7.13 -13.09
CA MET A 466 4.22 -5.91 -13.86
C MET A 466 2.73 -5.59 -13.97
N ASN A 467 1.89 -6.62 -14.11
CA ASN A 467 0.44 -6.51 -14.10
C ASN A 467 -0.07 -6.00 -12.74
N LEU A 468 0.47 -6.54 -11.64
CA LEU A 468 0.15 -6.11 -10.29
C LEU A 468 0.55 -4.65 -10.06
N ILE A 469 1.77 -4.24 -10.44
CA ILE A 469 2.23 -2.85 -10.36
C ILE A 469 1.24 -1.93 -11.11
N THR A 470 0.89 -2.27 -12.34
CA THR A 470 -0.05 -1.47 -13.16
C THR A 470 -1.40 -1.31 -12.48
N LEU A 471 -1.94 -2.37 -11.89
CA LEU A 471 -3.21 -2.32 -11.15
C LEU A 471 -3.10 -1.49 -9.87
N LEU A 472 -1.99 -1.60 -9.15
CA LEU A 472 -1.76 -0.79 -7.96
C LEU A 472 -1.64 0.70 -8.30
N MET A 473 -1.00 1.07 -9.42
CA MET A 473 -1.02 2.45 -9.93
C MET A 473 -2.45 2.92 -10.18
N ARG A 474 -3.24 2.09 -10.88
CA ARG A 474 -4.65 2.36 -11.19
C ARG A 474 -5.57 2.35 -10.00
N ILE A 475 -5.18 1.83 -8.83
CA ILE A 475 -5.98 1.89 -7.59
C ILE A 475 -5.52 3.05 -6.71
N SER A 476 -4.22 3.17 -6.51
CA SER A 476 -3.61 4.19 -5.64
C SER A 476 -3.54 5.58 -6.27
N ARG A 477 -3.61 5.68 -7.60
CA ARG A 477 -3.33 6.91 -8.38
C ARG A 477 -1.87 7.39 -8.30
N LEU A 478 -0.95 6.50 -7.97
CA LEU A 478 0.49 6.81 -7.92
C LEU A 478 1.19 6.47 -9.23
N SER A 479 2.26 7.23 -9.53
CA SER A 479 3.22 6.91 -10.57
C SER A 479 3.89 5.55 -10.32
N MET A 480 4.44 4.94 -11.37
CA MET A 480 5.06 3.61 -11.31
C MET A 480 6.27 3.57 -10.35
N GLU A 481 7.04 4.65 -10.30
CA GLU A 481 8.19 4.81 -9.42
C GLU A 481 7.77 4.88 -7.95
N ASP A 482 6.66 5.55 -7.66
CA ASP A 482 6.12 5.72 -6.31
C ASP A 482 5.46 4.46 -5.79
N VAL A 483 4.59 3.84 -6.59
CA VAL A 483 3.82 2.68 -6.14
C VAL A 483 4.72 1.50 -5.77
N THR A 484 5.88 1.39 -6.42
CA THR A 484 6.86 0.30 -6.20
C THR A 484 7.74 0.52 -4.98
N ARG A 485 7.78 1.75 -4.43
CA ARG A 485 8.62 2.13 -3.29
C ARG A 485 7.84 2.42 -2.02
N GLN A 486 6.56 2.74 -2.14
CA GLN A 486 5.72 3.13 -1.01
C GLN A 486 4.99 1.94 -0.38
N GLY A 487 4.75 2.05 0.94
CA GLY A 487 3.92 1.10 1.69
C GLY A 487 2.41 1.23 1.37
N VAL A 488 1.64 0.22 1.77
CA VAL A 488 0.21 0.13 1.47
C VAL A 488 -0.61 1.28 2.06
N SER A 489 -0.20 1.82 3.22
CA SER A 489 -0.82 3.00 3.84
C SER A 489 -0.77 4.22 2.92
N ASN A 490 0.36 4.43 2.22
CA ASN A 490 0.50 5.53 1.27
C ASN A 490 -0.35 5.32 0.00
N TRP A 491 -0.52 4.09 -0.46
CA TRP A 491 -1.41 3.78 -1.58
C TRP A 491 -2.86 4.15 -1.26
N ILE A 492 -3.32 3.81 -0.05
CA ILE A 492 -4.67 4.14 0.44
C ILE A 492 -4.82 5.64 0.68
N LYS A 493 -3.80 6.30 1.27
CA LYS A 493 -3.76 7.76 1.43
C LYS A 493 -4.00 8.46 0.09
N ASN A 494 -3.23 8.08 -0.94
CA ASN A 494 -3.28 8.73 -2.25
C ASN A 494 -4.63 8.50 -2.95
N LEU A 495 -5.19 7.29 -2.84
CA LEU A 495 -6.56 6.99 -3.29
C LEU A 495 -7.59 7.90 -2.59
N LEU A 496 -7.56 7.99 -1.26
CA LEU A 496 -8.51 8.83 -0.54
C LEU A 496 -8.35 10.30 -0.91
N TYR A 497 -7.12 10.83 -1.01
CA TYR A 497 -6.87 12.23 -1.37
C TYR A 497 -7.39 12.56 -2.77
N PHE A 498 -7.18 11.67 -3.75
CA PHE A 498 -7.77 11.78 -5.07
C PHE A 498 -9.31 11.88 -5.01
N GLU A 499 -9.95 11.01 -4.23
CA GLU A 499 -11.41 11.00 -4.11
C GLU A 499 -11.97 12.21 -3.32
N HIS A 500 -11.20 12.79 -2.40
CA HIS A 500 -11.53 14.08 -1.77
C HIS A 500 -11.50 15.21 -2.80
N ARG A 501 -10.39 15.31 -3.54
CA ARG A 501 -10.17 16.41 -4.48
C ARG A 501 -11.21 16.42 -5.58
N LYS A 502 -11.52 15.23 -6.15
CA LYS A 502 -12.58 15.03 -7.13
C LYS A 502 -13.96 15.44 -6.63
N ARG A 503 -14.28 15.19 -5.36
CA ARG A 503 -15.59 15.52 -4.76
C ARG A 503 -15.67 16.95 -4.21
N GLY A 504 -14.63 17.76 -4.38
CA GLY A 504 -14.60 19.12 -3.83
C GLY A 504 -14.47 19.17 -2.30
N TYR A 505 -14.05 18.07 -1.67
CA TYR A 505 -13.86 18.02 -0.23
C TYR A 505 -12.52 18.64 0.17
N LEU A 506 -12.49 19.27 1.34
CA LEU A 506 -11.25 19.67 2.00
C LEU A 506 -10.57 18.42 2.55
N ILE A 507 -9.29 18.22 2.22
CA ILE A 507 -8.50 17.18 2.89
C ILE A 507 -8.12 17.72 4.28
N PRO A 508 -8.61 17.10 5.39
CA PRO A 508 -8.35 17.61 6.73
C PRO A 508 -6.89 17.37 7.14
N ARG A 509 -6.43 18.15 8.10
CA ARG A 509 -5.18 17.84 8.81
C ARG A 509 -5.46 16.78 9.87
N GLN A 510 -4.46 15.97 10.15
CA GLN A 510 -4.54 14.98 11.22
C GLN A 510 -4.90 15.61 12.57
N GLU A 511 -4.30 16.77 12.88
CA GLU A 511 -4.61 17.57 14.08
C GLU A 511 -6.10 17.96 14.18
N ASP A 512 -6.74 18.27 13.04
CA ASP A 512 -8.16 18.63 13.02
C ASP A 512 -9.04 17.42 13.33
N ILE A 513 -8.67 16.23 12.82
CA ILE A 513 -9.35 14.98 13.13
C ILE A 513 -9.22 14.67 14.63
N LEU A 514 -8.02 14.71 15.18
CA LEU A 514 -7.78 14.41 16.59
C LEU A 514 -8.50 15.40 17.52
N ARG A 515 -8.47 16.70 17.18
CA ARG A 515 -9.17 17.74 17.96
C ARG A 515 -10.69 17.51 18.00
N ILE A 516 -11.29 17.12 16.87
CA ILE A 516 -12.76 16.98 16.75
C ILE A 516 -13.23 15.60 17.25
N LYS A 517 -12.49 14.54 16.93
CA LYS A 517 -12.92 13.15 17.17
C LYS A 517 -12.43 12.62 18.51
N GLY A 518 -11.35 13.18 19.06
CA GLY A 518 -10.71 12.74 20.29
C GLY A 518 -9.98 11.41 20.14
N GLU A 519 -9.59 10.84 21.28
CA GLU A 519 -8.84 9.59 21.38
C GLU A 519 -9.75 8.35 21.55
N THR A 520 -9.11 7.17 21.71
CA THR A 520 -9.76 5.89 21.98
C THR A 520 -10.40 5.87 23.37
N PHE A 521 -11.48 5.10 23.52
CA PHE A 521 -12.15 4.87 24.80
C PHE A 521 -11.55 3.69 25.57
N THR A 522 -11.26 2.59 24.87
CA THR A 522 -10.52 1.46 25.42
C THR A 522 -9.03 1.78 25.49
N ARG A 523 -8.34 1.19 26.47
CA ARG A 523 -6.87 1.16 26.54
C ARG A 523 -6.42 -0.26 26.19
N ALA A 524 -5.45 -0.43 25.29
CA ALA A 524 -4.86 -1.74 25.09
C ALA A 524 -4.03 -2.13 26.33
N VAL A 525 -3.94 -3.43 26.60
CA VAL A 525 -3.12 -3.99 27.70
C VAL A 525 -1.65 -4.12 27.28
N ILE A 526 -1.35 -3.95 25.98
CA ILE A 526 -0.03 -4.12 25.36
C ILE A 526 0.62 -2.75 25.11
N LYS A 527 1.91 -2.58 25.46
CA LYS A 527 2.69 -1.37 25.13
C LYS A 527 2.64 -1.10 23.62
N GLY A 528 2.37 0.16 23.24
CA GLY A 528 2.36 0.61 21.84
C GLY A 528 1.01 0.52 21.11
N LYS A 529 -0.03 -0.13 21.66
CA LYS A 529 -1.39 -0.12 21.08
C LYS A 529 -2.34 0.70 21.95
N LYS A 530 -3.16 1.58 21.36
CA LYS A 530 -4.07 2.46 22.10
C LYS A 530 -5.46 1.86 22.34
N TYR A 531 -5.90 0.85 21.58
CA TYR A 531 -7.24 0.23 21.69
C TYR A 531 -7.21 -1.31 21.64
N LEU A 532 -8.31 -1.95 22.06
CA LEU A 532 -8.43 -3.42 22.06
C LEU A 532 -8.44 -3.98 20.62
N GLY A 533 -7.57 -4.95 20.34
CA GLY A 533 -7.48 -5.63 19.04
C GLY A 533 -8.56 -6.68 18.79
N ALA A 534 -8.37 -7.51 17.78
CA ALA A 534 -9.26 -8.63 17.47
C ALA A 534 -9.35 -9.65 18.63
N ILE A 535 -10.45 -10.39 18.71
CA ILE A 535 -10.57 -11.53 19.64
C ILE A 535 -9.88 -12.74 19.02
N VAL A 536 -9.10 -13.45 19.84
CA VAL A 536 -8.66 -14.82 19.57
C VAL A 536 -9.17 -15.67 20.71
N ILE A 537 -9.95 -16.70 20.36
CA ILE A 537 -10.54 -17.62 21.32
C ILE A 537 -9.48 -18.64 21.67
N GLU A 538 -9.40 -18.97 22.96
CA GLU A 538 -8.45 -19.97 23.40
C GLU A 538 -8.77 -21.32 22.77
N PRO A 539 -7.80 -21.93 22.08
CA PRO A 539 -8.00 -23.25 21.51
C PRO A 539 -8.23 -24.24 22.66
N ARG A 540 -9.23 -25.11 22.51
CA ARG A 540 -9.35 -26.27 23.40
C ARG A 540 -8.29 -27.29 22.97
N PRO A 541 -7.28 -27.60 23.80
CA PRO A 541 -6.22 -28.51 23.40
C PRO A 541 -6.78 -29.91 23.20
N GLY A 542 -6.37 -30.58 22.13
CA GLY A 542 -6.87 -31.91 21.80
C GLY A 542 -6.80 -32.20 20.32
N VAL A 543 -7.25 -33.41 19.97
CA VAL A 543 -7.41 -33.86 18.60
C VAL A 543 -8.89 -33.91 18.29
N TYR A 544 -9.30 -33.18 17.24
CA TYR A 544 -10.68 -33.07 16.80
C TYR A 544 -10.78 -33.59 15.38
N PHE A 545 -11.77 -34.44 15.11
CA PHE A 545 -12.03 -34.97 13.78
C PHE A 545 -13.16 -34.18 13.12
N ASN A 546 -13.17 -34.15 11.79
CA ASN A 546 -14.21 -33.46 11.01
C ASN A 546 -14.42 -32.00 11.47
N VAL A 547 -13.37 -31.19 11.34
CA VAL A 547 -13.41 -29.78 11.75
C VAL A 547 -13.69 -28.91 10.53
N VAL A 548 -14.75 -28.13 10.58
CA VAL A 548 -15.12 -27.19 9.52
C VAL A 548 -14.72 -25.79 9.94
N VAL A 549 -13.94 -25.12 9.10
CA VAL A 549 -13.53 -23.72 9.30
C VAL A 549 -14.46 -22.83 8.49
N LEU A 550 -15.18 -21.96 9.19
CA LEU A 550 -15.93 -20.88 8.56
C LEU A 550 -15.12 -19.58 8.66
N ASP A 551 -14.91 -18.92 7.52
CA ASP A 551 -14.12 -17.69 7.40
C ASP A 551 -15.00 -16.53 6.91
N PHE A 552 -14.87 -15.38 7.54
CA PHE A 552 -15.59 -14.18 7.14
C PHE A 552 -14.88 -13.55 5.95
N ALA A 553 -15.49 -13.63 4.77
CA ALA A 553 -14.89 -13.13 3.54
C ALA A 553 -14.65 -11.61 3.61
N SER A 554 -13.40 -11.21 3.86
CA SER A 554 -13.03 -9.81 4.05
C SER A 554 -13.82 -9.14 5.19
N LEU A 555 -13.74 -9.71 6.41
CA LEU A 555 -14.48 -9.25 7.60
C LEU A 555 -14.43 -7.72 7.78
N TYR A 556 -13.24 -7.15 7.95
CA TYR A 556 -13.12 -5.72 8.26
C TYR A 556 -13.57 -4.79 7.12
N PRO A 557 -13.26 -5.05 5.83
CA PRO A 557 -13.87 -4.32 4.72
C PRO A 557 -15.41 -4.35 4.75
N SER A 558 -16.00 -5.51 5.07
CA SER A 558 -17.45 -5.67 5.18
C SER A 558 -18.01 -4.84 6.34
N ILE A 559 -17.33 -4.83 7.49
CA ILE A 559 -17.70 -3.98 8.64
C ILE A 559 -17.65 -2.49 8.29
N ILE A 560 -16.58 -2.05 7.62
CA ILE A 560 -16.39 -0.66 7.20
C ILE A 560 -17.53 -0.20 6.29
N LYS A 561 -17.90 -1.05 5.33
CA LYS A 561 -19.05 -0.82 4.44
C LYS A 561 -20.36 -0.76 5.23
N GLN A 562 -20.68 -1.82 5.98
CA GLN A 562 -22.00 -2.03 6.55
C GLN A 562 -22.33 -1.07 7.70
N TRP A 563 -21.35 -0.75 8.56
CA TRP A 563 -21.53 0.19 9.67
C TRP A 563 -21.11 1.63 9.34
N ASN A 564 -20.89 1.95 8.06
CA ASN A 564 -20.56 3.30 7.59
C ASN A 564 -19.31 3.91 8.28
N ILE A 565 -18.27 3.10 8.52
CA ILE A 565 -17.09 3.53 9.28
C ILE A 565 -16.15 4.35 8.39
N SER A 566 -15.90 5.59 8.79
CA SER A 566 -14.92 6.48 8.17
C SER A 566 -14.55 7.59 9.15
N TYR A 567 -13.43 8.28 8.92
CA TYR A 567 -12.90 9.29 9.83
C TYR A 567 -13.89 10.43 10.10
N GLU A 568 -14.73 10.75 9.13
CA GLU A 568 -15.71 11.83 9.15
C GLU A 568 -17.11 11.40 9.59
N THR A 569 -17.45 10.11 9.53
CA THR A 569 -18.79 9.60 9.89
C THR A 569 -18.86 9.09 11.32
N VAL A 570 -17.76 8.55 11.86
CA VAL A 570 -17.67 8.19 13.27
C VAL A 570 -17.58 9.47 14.11
N ARG A 571 -18.35 9.53 15.19
CA ARG A 571 -18.54 10.75 16.01
C ARG A 571 -18.85 11.97 15.15
N CYS A 572 -19.80 11.85 14.21
CA CYS A 572 -20.21 12.98 13.38
C CYS A 572 -20.88 14.08 14.24
N PRO A 573 -20.88 15.35 13.78
CA PRO A 573 -21.42 16.47 14.56
C PRO A 573 -22.95 16.46 14.73
N HIS A 574 -23.67 15.62 13.96
CA HIS A 574 -25.14 15.58 13.95
C HIS A 574 -25.71 15.01 15.27
N SER A 575 -26.50 15.83 15.97
CA SER A 575 -27.12 15.48 17.25
C SER A 575 -27.99 14.22 17.21
N GLU A 576 -28.77 14.05 16.14
CA GLU A 576 -29.66 12.91 15.90
C GLU A 576 -28.91 11.59 15.67
N CYS A 577 -27.65 11.66 15.24
CA CYS A 577 -26.82 10.48 15.02
C CYS A 577 -26.24 9.93 16.33
N ARG A 578 -26.25 10.69 17.43
CA ARG A 578 -25.70 10.24 18.73
C ARG A 578 -26.40 9.01 19.30
N SER A 579 -27.65 8.76 18.89
CA SER A 579 -28.40 7.55 19.23
C SER A 579 -27.97 6.32 18.41
N ASN A 580 -27.26 6.51 17.31
CA ASN A 580 -26.79 5.45 16.42
C ASN A 580 -25.45 4.88 16.91
N VAL A 581 -25.46 4.32 18.12
CA VAL A 581 -24.27 3.85 18.81
C VAL A 581 -23.75 2.56 18.16
N LEU A 582 -22.44 2.48 17.99
CA LEU A 582 -21.75 1.32 17.44
C LEU A 582 -21.60 0.24 18.53
N PRO A 583 -21.84 -1.05 18.21
CA PRO A 583 -21.80 -2.13 19.18
C PRO A 583 -20.54 -2.15 20.05
N ASN A 584 -20.72 -2.33 21.36
CA ASN A 584 -19.63 -2.41 22.35
C ASN A 584 -18.68 -1.20 22.39
N THR A 585 -19.15 -0.01 22.00
CA THR A 585 -18.40 1.25 22.09
C THR A 585 -19.30 2.41 22.52
N PRO A 586 -18.73 3.53 23.01
CA PRO A 586 -19.48 4.77 23.19
C PRO A 586 -19.56 5.62 21.90
N HIS A 587 -19.05 5.13 20.78
CA HIS A 587 -19.01 5.88 19.53
C HIS A 587 -20.35 5.75 18.80
N TRP A 588 -20.70 6.76 18.02
CA TRP A 588 -21.85 6.73 17.13
C TRP A 588 -21.41 6.96 15.69
N VAL A 589 -22.27 6.58 14.73
CA VAL A 589 -22.00 6.77 13.30
C VAL A 589 -23.10 7.54 12.59
N CYS A 590 -22.70 8.32 11.59
CA CYS A 590 -23.60 9.15 10.79
C CYS A 590 -24.69 8.33 10.05
N LYS A 591 -25.92 8.83 10.10
CA LYS A 591 -27.09 8.34 9.34
C LYS A 591 -27.43 9.18 8.11
N LYS A 592 -26.81 10.37 7.97
CA LYS A 592 -27.15 11.35 6.93
C LYS A 592 -26.36 11.19 5.64
N ARG A 593 -25.13 10.69 5.75
CA ARG A 593 -24.22 10.55 4.60
C ARG A 593 -23.39 9.28 4.73
N LYS A 594 -22.95 8.77 3.60
CA LYS A 594 -22.00 7.66 3.52
C LYS A 594 -20.58 8.18 3.62
N GLY A 595 -19.76 7.53 4.42
CA GLY A 595 -18.36 7.88 4.62
C GLY A 595 -17.52 7.51 3.41
N LEU A 596 -16.49 8.28 3.13
CA LEU A 596 -15.62 8.11 1.97
C LEU A 596 -14.92 6.76 2.01
N MET A 597 -14.33 6.38 3.14
CA MET A 597 -13.71 5.05 3.27
C MET A 597 -14.76 3.96 3.10
N SER A 598 -15.92 4.08 3.76
CA SER A 598 -17.03 3.13 3.65
C SER A 598 -17.49 2.93 2.20
N LEU A 599 -17.64 4.03 1.45
CA LEU A 599 -18.01 4.02 0.04
C LEU A 599 -16.95 3.31 -0.81
N ILE A 600 -15.69 3.74 -0.73
CA ILE A 600 -14.61 3.23 -1.58
C ILE A 600 -14.29 1.77 -1.25
N THR A 601 -14.12 1.43 0.03
CA THR A 601 -13.88 0.05 0.47
C THR A 601 -15.05 -0.86 0.08
N GLY A 602 -16.29 -0.41 0.27
CA GLY A 602 -17.47 -1.17 -0.12
C GLY A 602 -17.53 -1.44 -1.62
N LEU A 603 -17.28 -0.41 -2.43
CA LEU A 603 -17.24 -0.50 -3.89
C LEU A 603 -16.17 -1.49 -4.38
N LEU A 604 -14.93 -1.35 -3.89
CA LEU A 604 -13.82 -2.23 -4.28
C LEU A 604 -14.04 -3.67 -3.81
N ARG A 605 -14.64 -3.87 -2.62
CA ARG A 605 -15.01 -5.18 -2.09
C ARG A 605 -16.03 -5.85 -2.99
N ASP A 606 -17.11 -5.16 -3.32
CA ASP A 606 -18.21 -5.73 -4.07
C ASP A 606 -17.77 -6.10 -5.49
N ILE A 607 -17.04 -5.21 -6.17
CA ILE A 607 -16.41 -5.48 -7.47
C ILE A 607 -15.47 -6.71 -7.37
N ARG A 608 -14.69 -6.82 -6.30
CA ARG A 608 -13.82 -7.99 -6.11
C ARG A 608 -14.63 -9.28 -5.92
N VAL A 609 -15.56 -9.29 -4.97
CA VAL A 609 -16.23 -10.50 -4.47
C VAL A 609 -17.26 -11.01 -5.47
N TYR A 610 -18.08 -10.12 -6.03
CA TYR A 610 -19.19 -10.54 -6.91
C TYR A 610 -18.80 -10.58 -8.38
N TRP A 611 -17.71 -9.93 -8.79
CA TRP A 611 -17.27 -9.90 -10.19
C TRP A 611 -15.93 -10.61 -10.43
N PHE A 612 -14.81 -10.05 -9.97
CA PHE A 612 -13.48 -10.56 -10.37
C PHE A 612 -13.12 -11.91 -9.73
N LYS A 613 -13.51 -12.20 -8.47
CA LYS A 613 -13.26 -13.50 -7.81
C LYS A 613 -13.99 -14.67 -8.52
N PRO A 614 -15.27 -14.56 -8.91
CA PRO A 614 -15.93 -15.58 -9.73
C PRO A 614 -15.33 -15.68 -11.13
N LYS A 615 -15.09 -14.54 -11.80
CA LYS A 615 -14.59 -14.51 -13.18
C LYS A 615 -13.17 -15.04 -13.33
N SER A 616 -12.31 -14.91 -12.31
CA SER A 616 -10.98 -15.53 -12.33
C SER A 616 -11.02 -17.07 -12.31
N LYS A 617 -12.11 -17.65 -11.80
CA LYS A 617 -12.32 -19.11 -11.71
C LYS A 617 -13.15 -19.67 -12.87
N ASP A 618 -13.87 -18.83 -13.60
CA ASP A 618 -14.74 -19.20 -14.72
C ASP A 618 -13.94 -19.86 -15.86
N LYS A 619 -14.11 -21.17 -16.07
CA LYS A 619 -13.37 -21.95 -17.08
C LYS A 619 -13.86 -21.71 -18.51
N SER A 620 -14.97 -21.01 -18.69
CA SER A 620 -15.47 -20.64 -20.03
C SER A 620 -14.72 -19.46 -20.65
N LEU A 621 -14.02 -18.67 -19.82
CA LEU A 621 -13.25 -17.51 -20.28
C LEU A 621 -11.86 -17.92 -20.81
N PRO A 622 -11.29 -17.16 -21.75
CA PRO A 622 -9.91 -17.35 -22.19
C PRO A 622 -8.92 -17.32 -21.03
N GLU A 623 -7.89 -18.16 -21.08
CA GLU A 623 -6.94 -18.31 -20.00
C GLU A 623 -6.23 -16.99 -19.64
N GLY A 624 -5.80 -16.22 -20.63
CA GLY A 624 -5.17 -14.91 -20.41
C GLY A 624 -6.09 -13.93 -19.67
N LEU A 625 -7.39 -13.92 -20.01
CA LEU A 625 -8.38 -13.06 -19.35
C LEU A 625 -8.66 -13.52 -17.91
N ARG A 626 -8.81 -14.84 -17.69
CA ARG A 626 -8.96 -15.41 -16.34
C ARG A 626 -7.79 -15.03 -15.43
N ARG A 627 -6.56 -15.15 -15.95
CA ARG A 627 -5.34 -14.79 -15.23
C ARG A 627 -5.30 -13.30 -14.92
N TRP A 628 -5.65 -12.44 -15.87
CA TRP A 628 -5.79 -11.00 -15.63
C TRP A 628 -6.78 -10.71 -14.49
N TYR A 629 -7.98 -11.32 -14.53
CA TYR A 629 -8.98 -11.19 -13.47
C TYR A 629 -8.53 -11.76 -12.12
N ASP A 630 -7.70 -12.80 -12.14
CA ASP A 630 -7.07 -13.30 -10.92
C ASP A 630 -6.10 -12.28 -10.30
N ILE A 631 -5.29 -11.61 -11.12
CA ILE A 631 -4.40 -10.55 -10.65
C ILE A 631 -5.21 -9.35 -10.14
N VAL A 632 -6.30 -8.97 -10.83
CA VAL A 632 -7.22 -7.91 -10.37
C VAL A 632 -7.79 -8.25 -8.99
N GLN A 633 -8.34 -9.44 -8.76
CA GLN A 633 -8.92 -9.77 -7.46
C GLN A 633 -7.85 -9.83 -6.35
N HIS A 634 -6.60 -10.22 -6.67
CA HIS A 634 -5.49 -10.17 -5.72
C HIS A 634 -5.06 -8.73 -5.40
N ALA A 635 -4.93 -7.85 -6.40
CA ALA A 635 -4.62 -6.45 -6.19
C ALA A 635 -5.68 -5.75 -5.32
N LEU A 636 -6.96 -6.03 -5.58
CA LEU A 636 -8.07 -5.56 -4.74
C LEU A 636 -7.99 -6.14 -3.32
N LYS A 637 -7.62 -7.41 -3.16
CA LYS A 637 -7.44 -8.05 -1.85
C LYS A 637 -6.38 -7.33 -1.01
N VAL A 638 -5.24 -6.98 -1.61
CA VAL A 638 -4.14 -6.25 -0.96
C VAL A 638 -4.65 -4.94 -0.37
N ILE A 639 -5.34 -4.13 -1.17
CA ILE A 639 -5.86 -2.82 -0.75
C ILE A 639 -6.95 -2.96 0.31
N LEU A 640 -7.91 -3.87 0.11
CA LEU A 640 -9.03 -4.08 1.03
C LEU A 640 -8.56 -4.54 2.41
N ASN A 641 -7.67 -5.53 2.47
CA ASN A 641 -7.19 -6.06 3.74
C ASN A 641 -6.35 -5.04 4.51
N ALA A 642 -5.64 -4.14 3.82
CA ALA A 642 -4.92 -3.05 4.48
C ALA A 642 -5.82 -1.88 4.91
N SER A 643 -6.98 -1.69 4.26
CA SER A 643 -7.87 -0.53 4.48
C SER A 643 -8.41 -0.40 5.90
N TYR A 644 -8.48 -1.48 6.69
CA TYR A 644 -8.96 -1.36 8.08
C TYR A 644 -7.88 -0.89 9.05
N GLY A 645 -6.61 -1.19 8.76
CA GLY A 645 -5.50 -0.89 9.66
C GLY A 645 -5.11 0.59 9.65
N VAL A 646 -5.30 1.27 8.52
CA VAL A 646 -4.77 2.63 8.31
C VAL A 646 -5.32 3.64 9.32
N PHE A 647 -6.59 3.53 9.73
CA PHE A 647 -7.14 4.46 10.73
C PHE A 647 -6.62 4.21 12.15
N GLY A 648 -5.98 3.06 12.40
CA GLY A 648 -5.33 2.72 13.66
C GLY A 648 -3.83 3.05 13.68
N ALA A 649 -3.24 3.42 12.54
CA ALA A 649 -1.83 3.79 12.42
C ALA A 649 -1.64 5.29 12.64
N GLU A 650 -0.89 5.68 13.68
CA GLU A 650 -0.70 7.09 14.06
C GLU A 650 0.01 7.91 12.98
N VAL A 651 0.84 7.28 12.16
CA VAL A 651 1.50 7.92 11.03
C VAL A 651 0.57 8.20 9.83
N PHE A 652 -0.63 7.60 9.82
CA PHE A 652 -1.56 7.80 8.71
C PHE A 652 -2.24 9.18 8.79
N PRO A 653 -2.23 10.01 7.73
CA PRO A 653 -2.73 11.39 7.83
C PRO A 653 -4.22 11.52 8.16
N LEU A 654 -5.02 10.49 7.88
CA LEU A 654 -6.44 10.43 8.23
C LEU A 654 -6.69 9.54 9.47
N TYR A 655 -5.68 9.32 10.30
CA TYR A 655 -5.75 8.57 11.55
C TYR A 655 -6.96 9.01 12.38
N CYS A 656 -7.81 8.04 12.73
CA CYS A 656 -9.04 8.28 13.47
C CYS A 656 -9.23 7.15 14.47
N PRO A 657 -8.70 7.30 15.70
CA PRO A 657 -8.74 6.24 16.71
C PRO A 657 -10.16 5.71 17.01
N PRO A 658 -11.20 6.56 17.14
CA PRO A 658 -12.58 6.09 17.29
C PRO A 658 -13.06 5.19 16.15
N ALA A 659 -12.65 5.45 14.91
CA ALA A 659 -13.02 4.62 13.77
C ALA A 659 -12.33 3.24 13.85
N ALA A 660 -11.03 3.22 14.14
CA ALA A 660 -10.25 1.99 14.29
C ALA A 660 -10.77 1.11 15.44
N GLU A 661 -11.06 1.72 16.59
CA GLU A 661 -11.64 1.06 17.76
C GLU A 661 -13.02 0.48 17.46
N SER A 662 -13.85 1.24 16.74
CA SER A 662 -15.19 0.78 16.34
C SER A 662 -15.12 -0.42 15.40
N THR A 663 -14.21 -0.40 14.42
CA THR A 663 -14.02 -1.52 13.50
C THR A 663 -13.66 -2.81 14.23
N THR A 664 -12.72 -2.76 15.18
CA THR A 664 -12.36 -3.96 15.95
C THR A 664 -13.45 -4.38 16.93
N ALA A 665 -14.15 -3.43 17.56
CA ALA A 665 -15.27 -3.72 18.44
C ALA A 665 -16.43 -4.44 17.72
N ILE A 666 -16.75 -4.02 16.51
CA ILE A 666 -17.76 -4.68 15.69
C ILE A 666 -17.28 -6.06 15.24
N GLY A 667 -16.00 -6.22 14.87
CA GLY A 667 -15.45 -7.54 14.55
C GLY A 667 -15.58 -8.52 15.71
N ARG A 668 -15.23 -8.08 16.92
CA ARG A 668 -15.45 -8.83 18.17
C ARG A 668 -16.92 -9.16 18.39
N TYR A 669 -17.81 -8.20 18.17
CA TYR A 669 -19.25 -8.37 18.32
C TYR A 669 -19.80 -9.43 17.35
N VAL A 670 -19.48 -9.35 16.06
CA VAL A 670 -19.92 -10.30 15.03
C VAL A 670 -19.46 -11.72 15.38
N ILE A 671 -18.16 -11.92 15.61
CA ILE A 671 -17.60 -13.24 15.93
C ILE A 671 -18.24 -13.83 17.19
N THR A 672 -18.36 -13.02 18.25
CA THR A 672 -18.96 -13.47 19.52
C THR A 672 -20.40 -13.92 19.33
N ASN A 673 -21.21 -13.19 18.57
CA ASN A 673 -22.60 -13.57 18.32
C ASN A 673 -22.71 -14.79 17.40
N THR A 674 -21.85 -14.92 16.38
CA THR A 674 -21.79 -16.13 15.54
C THR A 674 -21.48 -17.38 16.36
N ILE A 675 -20.62 -17.27 17.37
CA ILE A 675 -20.28 -18.39 18.25
C ILE A 675 -21.41 -18.73 19.20
N SER A 676 -22.08 -17.73 19.76
CA SER A 676 -23.29 -17.95 20.55
C SER A 676 -24.35 -18.67 19.72
N LYS A 677 -24.53 -18.25 18.46
CA LYS A 677 -25.47 -18.90 17.55
C LYS A 677 -25.06 -20.34 17.21
N ALA A 678 -23.78 -20.61 16.99
CA ALA A 678 -23.29 -21.97 16.77
C ALA A 678 -23.60 -22.89 17.95
N LYS A 679 -23.40 -22.40 19.18
CA LYS A 679 -23.74 -23.14 20.40
C LYS A 679 -25.25 -23.39 20.54
N GLU A 680 -26.09 -22.42 20.19
CA GLU A 680 -27.55 -22.58 20.17
C GLU A 680 -28.01 -23.66 19.19
N GLU A 681 -27.36 -23.77 18.03
CA GLU A 681 -27.61 -24.83 17.05
C GLU A 681 -26.98 -26.18 17.44
N GLY A 682 -26.36 -26.29 18.63
CA GLY A 682 -25.73 -27.51 19.14
C GLY A 682 -24.38 -27.83 18.50
N VAL A 683 -23.71 -26.83 17.91
CA VAL A 683 -22.37 -26.98 17.33
C VAL A 683 -21.32 -26.47 18.30
N ASP A 684 -20.31 -27.31 18.58
CA ASP A 684 -19.20 -26.90 19.45
C ASP A 684 -18.16 -26.09 18.64
N VAL A 685 -17.82 -24.92 19.17
CA VAL A 685 -16.75 -24.07 18.63
C VAL A 685 -15.48 -24.33 19.43
N ILE A 686 -14.50 -24.93 18.77
CA ILE A 686 -13.26 -25.41 19.41
C ILE A 686 -12.11 -24.40 19.34
N TYR A 687 -12.18 -23.48 18.37
CA TYR A 687 -11.25 -22.38 18.20
C TYR A 687 -11.89 -21.25 17.40
N GLY A 688 -11.35 -20.04 17.52
CA GLY A 688 -11.71 -18.90 16.68
C GLY A 688 -10.55 -17.93 16.60
N ASP A 689 -10.21 -17.52 15.38
CA ASP A 689 -9.20 -16.49 15.12
C ASP A 689 -9.91 -15.16 14.80
N THR A 690 -9.13 -14.17 14.38
CA THR A 690 -9.54 -12.79 14.13
C THR A 690 -10.70 -12.63 13.14
N ASP A 691 -10.92 -13.61 12.28
CA ASP A 691 -11.86 -13.61 11.16
C ASP A 691 -12.38 -15.01 10.81
N SER A 692 -12.18 -16.01 11.67
CA SER A 692 -12.65 -17.39 11.42
C SER A 692 -13.08 -18.11 12.69
N VAL A 693 -13.97 -19.10 12.53
CA VAL A 693 -14.46 -19.97 13.61
C VAL A 693 -14.35 -21.44 13.20
N PHE A 694 -13.88 -22.28 14.13
CA PHE A 694 -13.63 -23.70 13.93
C PHE A 694 -14.73 -24.50 14.62
N LEU A 695 -15.53 -25.18 13.81
CA LEU A 695 -16.68 -25.95 14.23
C LEU A 695 -16.31 -27.44 14.29
N HIS A 696 -16.61 -28.08 15.41
CA HIS A 696 -16.36 -29.51 15.58
C HIS A 696 -17.57 -30.34 15.16
N ASN A 697 -17.36 -31.21 14.17
CA ASN A 697 -18.33 -32.16 13.64
C ASN A 697 -19.74 -31.57 13.33
N PRO A 698 -19.85 -30.40 12.67
CA PRO A 698 -21.15 -29.86 12.31
C PRO A 698 -21.82 -30.67 11.19
N SER A 699 -23.15 -30.70 11.18
CA SER A 699 -23.91 -31.16 10.01
C SER A 699 -23.98 -30.08 8.93
N GLN A 700 -24.22 -30.48 7.68
CA GLN A 700 -24.38 -29.51 6.58
C GLN A 700 -25.55 -28.54 6.82
N GLU A 701 -26.62 -28.99 7.46
CA GLU A 701 -27.76 -28.15 7.80
C GLU A 701 -27.39 -27.08 8.83
N GLN A 702 -26.63 -27.45 9.87
CA GLN A 702 -26.13 -26.51 10.88
C GLN A 702 -25.20 -25.46 10.26
N ILE A 703 -24.31 -25.88 9.35
CA ILE A 703 -23.45 -24.96 8.59
C ILE A 703 -24.33 -23.96 7.84
N ASN A 704 -25.25 -24.44 6.99
CA ASN A 704 -26.09 -23.57 6.17
C ASN A 704 -26.93 -22.60 7.01
N ARG A 705 -27.46 -23.03 8.17
CA ARG A 705 -28.16 -22.15 9.11
C ARG A 705 -27.26 -21.05 9.65
N LEU A 706 -26.01 -21.35 10.00
CA LEU A 706 -25.05 -20.34 10.45
C LEU A 706 -24.69 -19.36 9.34
N LEU A 707 -24.43 -19.85 8.12
CA LEU A 707 -24.12 -18.99 6.97
C LEU A 707 -25.27 -18.00 6.71
N ASN A 708 -26.51 -18.51 6.62
CA ASN A 708 -27.70 -17.68 6.37
C ASN A 708 -27.95 -16.70 7.51
N TRP A 709 -27.80 -17.15 8.77
CA TRP A 709 -28.04 -16.28 9.92
C TRP A 709 -27.04 -15.12 9.98
N VAL A 710 -25.75 -15.35 9.68
CA VAL A 710 -24.76 -14.27 9.64
C VAL A 710 -25.09 -13.26 8.53
N GLU A 711 -25.46 -13.74 7.35
CA GLU A 711 -25.84 -12.88 6.23
C GLU A 711 -27.10 -12.05 6.56
N GLU A 712 -28.12 -12.67 7.15
CA GLU A 712 -29.36 -11.99 7.55
C GLU A 712 -29.16 -10.98 8.68
N GLN A 713 -28.36 -11.32 9.69
CA GLN A 713 -28.17 -10.46 10.87
C GLN A 713 -27.14 -9.34 10.64
N PHE A 714 -26.09 -9.60 9.87
CA PHE A 714 -24.95 -8.70 9.75
C PHE A 714 -24.67 -8.24 8.33
N SER A 715 -25.26 -8.87 7.30
CA SER A 715 -24.93 -8.63 5.88
C SER A 715 -23.43 -8.77 5.61
N ILE A 716 -22.85 -9.83 6.17
CA ILE A 716 -21.45 -10.20 5.98
C ILE A 716 -21.41 -11.64 5.48
N ASP A 717 -20.72 -11.84 4.36
CA ASP A 717 -20.50 -13.16 3.79
C ASP A 717 -19.61 -14.03 4.72
N LEU A 718 -20.18 -15.15 5.21
CA LEU A 718 -19.44 -16.24 5.84
C LEU A 718 -19.30 -17.37 4.81
N GLU A 719 -18.09 -17.93 4.65
CA GLU A 719 -17.85 -19.03 3.71
C GLU A 719 -17.14 -20.21 4.38
N VAL A 720 -17.37 -21.43 3.87
CA VAL A 720 -16.58 -22.60 4.26
C VAL A 720 -15.20 -22.45 3.60
N ASP A 721 -14.17 -22.19 4.40
CA ASP A 721 -12.79 -22.10 3.91
C ASP A 721 -12.19 -23.50 3.75
N LYS A 722 -12.23 -24.29 4.84
CA LYS A 722 -11.58 -25.60 4.92
C LYS A 722 -12.44 -26.61 5.68
N VAL A 723 -12.30 -27.87 5.27
CA VAL A 723 -12.82 -29.02 6.00
C VAL A 723 -11.64 -29.93 6.29
N TYR A 724 -11.24 -30.00 7.55
CA TYR A 724 -10.14 -30.83 8.01
C TYR A 724 -10.63 -32.21 8.41
N SER A 725 -9.91 -33.23 7.98
CA SER A 725 -10.09 -34.61 8.43
C SER A 725 -9.85 -34.69 9.93
N TYR A 726 -8.77 -34.05 10.40
CA TYR A 726 -8.56 -33.78 11.81
C TYR A 726 -7.73 -32.51 12.02
N VAL A 727 -7.87 -31.90 13.19
CA VAL A 727 -7.04 -30.79 13.67
C VAL A 727 -6.54 -31.11 15.07
N THR A 728 -5.26 -30.86 15.31
CA THR A 728 -4.67 -30.87 16.65
C THR A 728 -4.40 -29.45 17.11
N PHE A 729 -4.89 -29.12 18.29
CA PHE A 729 -4.68 -27.83 18.93
C PHE A 729 -3.73 -27.96 20.11
N SER A 730 -2.75 -27.05 20.17
CA SER A 730 -1.96 -26.83 21.37
C SER A 730 -2.69 -25.85 22.32
N LYS A 731 -2.13 -25.61 23.51
CA LYS A 731 -2.58 -24.50 24.38
C LYS A 731 -2.26 -23.11 23.80
N ARG A 732 -1.32 -23.02 22.85
CA ARG A 732 -0.87 -21.74 22.28
C ARG A 732 -1.87 -21.26 21.23
N LYS A 733 -2.19 -19.96 21.26
CA LYS A 733 -2.98 -19.29 20.23
C LYS A 733 -2.27 -19.37 18.88
N LYS A 734 -3.03 -19.41 17.78
CA LYS A 734 -2.50 -19.49 16.40
C LYS A 734 -1.53 -20.66 16.14
N ASN A 735 -1.63 -21.73 16.92
CA ASN A 735 -0.75 -22.89 16.81
C ASN A 735 -1.59 -24.18 16.76
N TYR A 736 -1.83 -24.65 15.54
CA TYR A 736 -2.56 -25.87 15.23
C TYR A 736 -1.98 -26.55 13.99
N LEU A 737 -2.23 -27.85 13.86
CA LEU A 737 -1.92 -28.63 12.66
C LEU A 737 -3.21 -29.29 12.18
N GLY A 738 -3.59 -29.03 10.92
CA GLY A 738 -4.78 -29.60 10.29
C GLY A 738 -4.42 -30.38 9.03
N VAL A 739 -5.09 -31.52 8.83
CA VAL A 739 -4.94 -32.41 7.66
C VAL A 739 -6.21 -32.47 6.84
#